data_AF-A0A1H2UJL1-F1
#
_entry.id   AF-A0A1H2UJL1-F1
#
_cell.length_a   1.000
_cell.length_b   1.000
_cell.length_c   1.000
_cell.angle_alpha   90.00
_cell.angle_beta   90.00
_cell.angle_gamma   90.00
#
_symmetry.space_group_name_H-M   'P 1'
#
loop_
_entity.id
_entity.type
_entity.pdbx_description
1 polymer ?
#
loop_
_entity_poly.entity_id
_entity_poly.type
_entity_poly.pdbx_seq_one_letter_code
_entity_poly.pdbx_strand_id
1 'polypeptide(L)'
;MDFRLSIGAKGLIFSILLSTTGWFSVMGQSSNAKEAIRSSYNNGKMVSIISEMESEYEITNKKITDLLTSKGIKATEKSATGADVALKDVGTDGTPLYYTTLNDPASQTSRAYTLYDNGLLNLGLTGLGMNVGIWDSGAALTSHQEFDTRATNADGSGEVSLHSTLVTGNIISSGVEPNAQGVAYGAKAQTYDWSRDKIEVAEAAANGMLLSNHSYGILSDRVPDWYFGAYIKVAQDWDKIMYNAPYYLMVTAAGNAQNSYDNATPNFGKTADGFDLLLGFTVAKNGLTIAGADTEINQNGELTKASVAGYSSFGPVDDGRIKPDLAGDGTNILSTSSATNSSYQVSAGTSMAAPGITGSLLLLQQYHEELFGNYMKAATLKGLALHTADDIGAKGPDYKMGWGVMNAKVAAEVLQNKDYTTLVNEENLTNGNSYSIKVTADGNGPLMASISWTDPEAVNINRGDLNSTTAAIMNDLDIRITKGGETYLPWKLNPAKANDAATKGDNKVDPYERIDIDNASGEYTITITHKGSLTNGLQDFSLIVSGAQISTCSLEVPTGLEVLDSSKDATNISWEGIGETLYEVQFKSIDTDEWNSEMLWESEFTMTDLEVGKVYEARVRSICTENAVSEFSDILEFEFNGEETQIMQNAPLTIPQELNISVYPNPAVSYLNVEAELSQDAQYSIVTTSGNVIKKGKTQGSINVSSLSSGLYVLVVQDYAGIKSTKFYKN
;
A
#
# COMPACT_ATOMS: atom_id res chain seq x y z
N MET A 1 -48.38 -71.92 14.08
CA MET A 1 -47.32 -72.95 14.16
C MET A 1 -46.02 -72.19 14.16
N ASP A 2 -45.66 -71.66 15.33
CA ASP A 2 -44.89 -72.38 16.36
C ASP A 2 -43.45 -72.51 15.93
N PHE A 3 -42.45 -72.16 16.71
CA PHE A 3 -42.30 -71.50 18.01
C PHE A 3 -40.77 -71.21 17.99
N ARG A 4 -40.30 -70.00 18.38
CA ARG A 4 -39.58 -69.80 19.66
C ARG A 4 -38.39 -70.75 19.84
N LEU A 5 -37.16 -70.27 20.02
CA LEU A 5 -36.58 -69.63 21.22
C LEU A 5 -35.04 -69.77 21.02
N SER A 6 -34.11 -69.00 21.58
CA SER A 6 -34.10 -68.38 22.90
C SER A 6 -32.81 -67.55 23.10
N ILE A 7 -32.96 -66.46 23.87
CA ILE A 7 -32.06 -65.94 24.92
C ILE A 7 -30.71 -65.36 24.46
N GLY A 8 -30.31 -64.13 24.77
CA GLY A 8 -30.86 -63.10 25.66
C GLY A 8 -29.73 -62.41 26.44
N ALA A 9 -29.69 -61.06 26.44
CA ALA A 9 -29.16 -60.15 27.48
C ALA A 9 -29.04 -58.74 26.85
N LYS A 10 -29.93 -57.79 27.19
CA LYS A 10 -29.78 -56.71 28.19
C LYS A 10 -28.71 -55.66 27.85
N GLY A 11 -29.14 -54.40 27.68
CA GLY A 11 -28.30 -53.22 27.92
C GLY A 11 -28.60 -52.01 27.05
N LEU A 12 -28.92 -50.88 27.69
CA LEU A 12 -29.39 -49.59 27.16
C LEU A 12 -28.42 -48.82 26.24
N ILE A 13 -29.02 -48.14 25.24
CA ILE A 13 -28.91 -46.72 24.83
C ILE A 13 -27.57 -45.98 25.10
N PHE A 14 -26.88 -45.54 24.04
CA PHE A 14 -26.61 -44.11 23.77
C PHE A 14 -26.05 -43.88 22.34
N SER A 15 -26.50 -42.79 21.73
CA SER A 15 -26.06 -42.23 20.44
C SER A 15 -24.59 -41.78 20.47
N ILE A 16 -23.88 -41.84 19.35
CA ILE A 16 -22.77 -40.94 18.97
C ILE A 16 -22.54 -41.00 17.44
N LEU A 17 -22.40 -39.81 16.85
CA LEU A 17 -21.85 -39.49 15.53
C LEU A 17 -20.48 -40.15 15.30
N LEU A 18 -20.19 -40.65 14.09
CA LEU A 18 -18.88 -40.42 13.45
C LEU A 18 -18.90 -40.68 11.94
N SER A 19 -18.07 -39.90 11.28
CA SER A 19 -17.72 -39.79 9.87
C SER A 19 -16.93 -40.99 9.29
N THR A 20 -16.83 -40.97 7.95
CA THR A 20 -15.67 -41.33 7.09
C THR A 20 -15.89 -42.36 5.95
N THR A 21 -15.82 -41.80 4.73
CA THR A 21 -15.02 -42.20 3.54
C THR A 21 -15.23 -43.52 2.81
N GLY A 22 -15.42 -43.42 1.48
CA GLY A 22 -15.17 -44.46 0.49
C GLY A 22 -14.79 -43.91 -0.88
N TRP A 23 -13.48 -43.75 -1.06
CA TRP A 23 -12.64 -43.49 -2.25
C TRP A 23 -13.23 -43.48 -3.68
N PHE A 24 -12.90 -42.42 -4.44
CA PHE A 24 -12.53 -42.56 -5.86
C PHE A 24 -11.11 -42.02 -6.06
N SER A 25 -10.23 -42.91 -6.51
CA SER A 25 -8.83 -42.67 -6.80
C SER A 25 -8.66 -41.82 -8.06
N VAL A 26 -7.72 -40.88 -7.97
CA VAL A 26 -7.13 -40.09 -9.05
C VAL A 26 -6.69 -41.01 -10.20
N MET A 27 -7.04 -40.68 -11.45
CA MET A 27 -6.33 -41.22 -12.61
C MET A 27 -5.62 -40.07 -13.34
N GLY A 28 -4.29 -40.08 -13.24
CA GLY A 28 -3.41 -39.20 -14.01
C GLY A 28 -3.36 -39.58 -15.50
N GLN A 29 -2.46 -38.91 -16.22
CA GLN A 29 -2.24 -39.07 -17.66
C GLN A 29 -2.13 -40.55 -18.07
N SER A 30 -2.93 -40.97 -19.07
CA SER A 30 -3.04 -42.36 -19.50
C SER A 30 -1.71 -42.89 -20.05
N SER A 31 -1.47 -44.20 -19.90
CA SER A 31 -0.24 -44.85 -20.37
C SER A 31 0.01 -44.61 -21.87
N ASN A 32 -1.04 -44.62 -22.68
CA ASN A 32 -0.93 -44.35 -24.12
C ASN A 32 -0.57 -42.90 -24.44
N ALA A 33 -1.03 -41.93 -23.65
CA ALA A 33 -0.65 -40.53 -23.79
C ALA A 33 0.82 -40.30 -23.36
N LYS A 34 1.25 -40.98 -22.29
CA LYS A 34 2.66 -40.99 -21.87
C LYS A 34 3.57 -41.63 -22.92
N GLU A 35 3.14 -42.71 -23.56
CA GLU A 35 3.92 -43.38 -24.62
C GLU A 35 3.95 -42.56 -25.92
N ALA A 36 2.86 -41.90 -26.30
CA ALA A 36 2.84 -40.99 -27.44
C ALA A 36 3.81 -39.81 -27.25
N ILE A 37 3.81 -39.21 -26.05
CA ILE A 37 4.74 -38.14 -25.67
C ILE A 37 6.19 -38.66 -25.59
N ARG A 38 6.41 -39.83 -24.99
CA ARG A 38 7.75 -40.44 -24.91
C ARG A 38 8.31 -40.83 -26.27
N SER A 39 7.45 -41.19 -27.23
CA SER A 39 7.85 -41.57 -28.59
C SER A 39 8.31 -40.39 -29.46
N SER A 40 7.93 -39.15 -29.10
CA SER A 40 8.37 -37.93 -29.80
C SER A 40 9.71 -37.39 -29.29
N TYR A 41 10.25 -37.97 -28.21
CA TYR A 41 11.52 -37.55 -27.62
C TYR A 41 12.68 -38.39 -28.15
N ASN A 42 13.84 -37.76 -28.34
CA ASN A 42 15.08 -38.47 -28.58
C ASN A 42 15.55 -39.10 -27.26
N ASN A 43 14.95 -40.22 -26.88
CA ASN A 43 15.20 -40.89 -25.60
C ASN A 43 16.67 -41.28 -25.42
N GLY A 44 17.40 -41.59 -26.50
CA GLY A 44 18.84 -41.87 -26.42
C GLY A 44 19.65 -40.63 -26.03
N LYS A 45 19.35 -39.48 -26.62
CA LYS A 45 19.97 -38.19 -26.25
C LYS A 45 19.53 -37.73 -24.86
N MET A 46 18.27 -37.94 -24.50
CA MET A 46 17.73 -37.60 -23.18
C MET A 46 18.37 -38.46 -22.09
N VAL A 47 18.53 -39.78 -22.31
CA VAL A 47 19.26 -40.67 -21.38
C VAL A 47 20.73 -40.28 -21.27
N SER A 48 21.37 -39.87 -22.37
CA SER A 48 22.75 -39.37 -22.33
C SER A 48 22.87 -38.08 -21.51
N ILE A 49 21.96 -37.12 -21.72
CA ILE A 49 21.93 -35.85 -20.98
C ILE A 49 21.60 -36.10 -19.51
N ILE A 50 20.64 -36.97 -19.22
CA ILE A 50 20.29 -37.35 -17.84
C ILE A 50 21.48 -38.04 -17.17
N SER A 51 22.14 -38.98 -17.83
CA SER A 51 23.33 -39.65 -17.26
C SER A 51 24.50 -38.69 -17.05
N GLU A 52 24.69 -37.71 -17.93
CA GLU A 52 25.68 -36.65 -17.79
C GLU A 52 25.34 -35.74 -16.61
N MET A 53 24.09 -35.27 -16.52
CA MET A 53 23.58 -34.44 -15.42
C MET A 53 23.55 -35.18 -14.08
N GLU A 54 23.26 -36.49 -14.05
CA GLU A 54 23.34 -37.33 -12.85
C GLU A 54 24.81 -37.46 -12.40
N SER A 55 25.73 -37.66 -13.34
CA SER A 55 27.17 -37.68 -13.02
C SER A 55 27.66 -36.32 -12.53
N GLU A 56 27.24 -35.23 -13.15
CA GLU A 56 27.56 -33.86 -12.72
C GLU A 56 26.97 -33.56 -11.35
N TYR A 57 25.72 -33.97 -11.12
CA TYR A 57 25.02 -33.83 -9.84
C TYR A 57 25.74 -34.59 -8.73
N GLU A 58 26.16 -35.83 -8.95
CA GLU A 58 26.92 -36.61 -7.97
C GLU A 58 28.30 -35.98 -7.69
N ILE A 59 28.97 -35.46 -8.74
CA ILE A 59 30.24 -34.73 -8.59
C ILE A 59 30.02 -33.44 -7.78
N THR A 60 28.98 -32.67 -8.08
CA THR A 60 28.62 -31.44 -7.39
C THR A 60 28.21 -31.72 -5.95
N ASN A 61 27.39 -32.73 -5.67
CA ASN A 61 27.02 -33.15 -4.32
C ASN A 61 28.24 -33.58 -3.50
N LYS A 62 29.19 -34.28 -4.12
CA LYS A 62 30.44 -34.62 -3.46
C LYS A 62 31.26 -33.37 -3.15
N LYS A 63 31.41 -32.44 -4.10
CA LYS A 63 32.08 -31.15 -3.87
C LYS A 63 31.41 -30.34 -2.75
N ILE A 64 30.08 -30.28 -2.73
CA ILE A 64 29.30 -29.62 -1.68
C ILE A 64 29.56 -30.31 -0.34
N THR A 65 29.48 -31.63 -0.26
CA THR A 65 29.72 -32.40 0.98
C THR A 65 31.15 -32.19 1.50
N ASP A 66 32.14 -32.23 0.62
CA ASP A 66 33.55 -31.96 0.95
C ASP A 66 33.73 -30.52 1.43
N LEU A 67 33.05 -29.55 0.81
CA LEU A 67 33.10 -28.13 1.19
C LEU A 67 32.44 -27.87 2.54
N LEU A 68 31.27 -28.49 2.80
CA LEU A 68 30.56 -28.45 4.08
C LEU A 68 31.44 -29.02 5.21
N THR A 69 32.10 -30.16 4.95
CA THR A 69 32.94 -30.86 5.95
C THR A 69 34.27 -30.15 6.20
N SER A 70 34.89 -29.58 5.16
CA SER A 70 36.23 -28.99 5.26
C SER A 70 36.25 -27.52 5.71
N LYS A 71 35.20 -26.75 5.39
CA LYS A 71 35.15 -25.30 5.69
C LYS A 71 34.12 -24.93 6.76
N GLY A 72 33.33 -25.87 7.26
CA GLY A 72 32.33 -25.62 8.30
C GLY A 72 31.23 -24.64 7.88
N ILE A 73 30.98 -24.52 6.57
CA ILE A 73 29.93 -23.66 6.01
C ILE A 73 28.57 -24.37 6.12
N LYS A 74 27.48 -23.59 6.22
CA LYS A 74 26.13 -24.16 6.37
C LYS A 74 25.57 -24.61 5.03
N ALA A 75 24.89 -25.75 5.01
CA ALA A 75 24.18 -26.25 3.83
C ALA A 75 22.90 -25.45 3.56
N THR A 76 22.27 -24.97 4.63
CA THR A 76 21.06 -24.16 4.59
C THR A 76 21.12 -23.12 5.70
N GLU A 77 20.65 -21.91 5.43
CA GLU A 77 20.46 -20.86 6.42
C GLU A 77 19.29 -19.96 6.02
N LYS A 78 18.91 -19.08 6.95
CA LYS A 78 17.98 -17.99 6.67
C LYS A 78 18.79 -16.73 6.40
N SER A 79 18.46 -15.98 5.36
CA SER A 79 19.05 -14.67 5.10
C SER A 79 18.72 -13.69 6.25
N ALA A 80 19.35 -12.51 6.25
CA ALA A 80 18.98 -11.43 7.17
C ALA A 80 17.51 -10.99 7.05
N THR A 81 16.85 -11.33 5.93
CA THR A 81 15.44 -11.05 5.64
C THR A 81 14.52 -12.27 5.85
N GLY A 82 15.04 -13.40 6.32
CA GLY A 82 14.24 -14.62 6.56
C GLY A 82 14.03 -15.53 5.34
N ALA A 83 14.63 -15.19 4.20
CA ALA A 83 14.61 -16.00 2.97
C ALA A 83 15.40 -17.30 3.16
N ASP A 84 14.94 -18.41 2.55
CA ASP A 84 15.69 -19.67 2.56
C ASP A 84 16.91 -19.57 1.63
N VAL A 85 18.09 -19.74 2.22
CA VAL A 85 19.38 -19.75 1.51
C VAL A 85 19.95 -21.16 1.60
N ALA A 86 20.32 -21.76 0.47
CA ALA A 86 20.86 -23.11 0.43
C ALA A 86 22.06 -23.21 -0.52
N LEU A 87 23.12 -23.89 -0.08
CA LEU A 87 24.24 -24.25 -0.94
C LEU A 87 23.78 -25.32 -1.92
N LYS A 88 23.72 -24.99 -3.22
CA LYS A 88 23.21 -25.91 -4.25
C LYS A 88 24.23 -26.26 -5.32
N ASP A 89 25.31 -25.50 -5.44
CA ASP A 89 26.35 -25.79 -6.42
C ASP A 89 27.73 -25.26 -5.99
N VAL A 90 28.77 -25.61 -6.74
CA VAL A 90 30.14 -25.11 -6.57
C VAL A 90 30.68 -24.70 -7.94
N GLY A 91 31.00 -23.41 -8.08
CA GLY A 91 31.56 -22.84 -9.30
C GLY A 91 32.83 -23.58 -9.76
N THR A 92 33.17 -23.42 -11.04
CA THR A 92 34.34 -24.09 -11.65
C THR A 92 35.67 -23.68 -11.00
N ASP A 93 35.69 -22.54 -10.30
CA ASP A 93 36.79 -21.99 -9.50
C ASP A 93 36.78 -22.45 -8.03
N GLY A 94 35.80 -23.26 -7.62
CA GLY A 94 35.62 -23.73 -6.24
C GLY A 94 34.79 -22.81 -5.36
N THR A 95 34.17 -21.77 -5.92
CA THR A 95 33.29 -20.85 -5.17
C THR A 95 31.98 -21.54 -4.78
N PRO A 96 31.58 -21.55 -3.48
CA PRO A 96 30.25 -22.03 -3.09
C PRO A 96 29.15 -21.17 -3.70
N LEU A 97 28.20 -21.79 -4.40
CA LEU A 97 27.06 -21.11 -5.00
C LEU A 97 25.82 -21.34 -4.12
N TYR A 98 25.50 -20.32 -3.34
CA TYR A 98 24.31 -20.25 -2.52
C TYR A 98 23.13 -19.71 -3.32
N TYR A 99 22.00 -20.39 -3.21
CA TYR A 99 20.75 -20.05 -3.88
C TYR A 99 19.83 -19.50 -2.79
N THR A 100 19.16 -18.39 -3.06
CA THR A 100 18.15 -17.81 -2.17
C THR A 100 16.80 -17.74 -2.90
N THR A 101 15.70 -17.75 -2.17
CA THR A 101 14.40 -17.37 -2.72
C THR A 101 14.42 -15.87 -3.05
N LEU A 102 14.17 -15.51 -4.31
CA LEU A 102 13.91 -14.14 -4.75
C LEU A 102 12.42 -14.08 -5.13
N ASN A 103 11.64 -13.31 -4.38
CA ASN A 103 10.25 -12.98 -4.71
C ASN A 103 9.93 -11.71 -3.90
N ASP A 104 10.03 -10.54 -4.53
CA ASP A 104 9.42 -9.35 -3.97
C ASP A 104 7.95 -9.40 -4.39
N PRO A 105 6.99 -9.64 -3.47
CA PRO A 105 5.59 -9.61 -3.83
C PRO A 105 5.26 -8.18 -4.29
N ALA A 106 4.36 -8.04 -5.28
CA ALA A 106 4.00 -6.73 -5.84
C ALA A 106 3.54 -5.71 -4.77
N SER A 107 3.08 -6.19 -3.60
CA SER A 107 2.75 -5.39 -2.42
C SER A 107 3.94 -4.71 -1.75
N GLN A 108 5.16 -5.26 -1.86
CA GLN A 108 6.38 -4.61 -1.39
C GLN A 108 6.69 -3.37 -2.23
N THR A 109 6.68 -3.49 -3.56
CA THR A 109 7.05 -2.39 -4.45
C THR A 109 6.10 -1.21 -4.38
N SER A 110 4.80 -1.47 -4.32
CA SER A 110 3.81 -0.41 -4.13
C SER A 110 3.69 0.08 -2.68
N ARG A 111 4.36 -0.58 -1.72
CA ARG A 111 4.21 -0.40 -0.27
C ARG A 111 2.79 -0.70 0.23
N ALA A 112 1.97 -1.44 -0.51
CA ALA A 112 0.68 -1.88 -0.01
C ALA A 112 0.78 -2.69 1.29
N TYR A 113 1.88 -3.42 1.51
CA TYR A 113 2.10 -4.18 2.75
C TYR A 113 2.08 -3.31 4.01
N THR A 114 2.37 -2.01 3.89
CA THR A 114 2.37 -1.10 5.03
C THR A 114 0.96 -0.82 5.54
N LEU A 115 -0.05 -1.03 4.69
CA LEU A 115 -1.46 -0.78 4.97
C LEU A 115 -2.17 -1.96 5.64
N TYR A 116 -1.55 -3.15 5.64
CA TYR A 116 -2.15 -4.35 6.21
C TYR A 116 -2.17 -4.32 7.74
N ASP A 117 -2.86 -5.29 8.33
CA ASP A 117 -2.72 -5.59 9.76
C ASP A 117 -1.26 -6.00 10.05
N ASN A 118 -0.69 -5.47 11.13
CA ASN A 118 0.72 -5.55 11.50
C ASN A 118 1.70 -5.00 10.45
N GLY A 119 1.21 -4.26 9.43
CA GLY A 119 2.01 -3.46 8.52
C GLY A 119 2.56 -2.21 9.21
N LEU A 120 3.42 -1.43 8.53
CA LEU A 120 4.04 -0.23 9.13
C LEU A 120 3.03 0.81 9.63
N LEU A 121 1.89 0.96 8.96
CA LEU A 121 0.79 1.84 9.39
C LEU A 121 -0.29 1.10 10.17
N ASN A 122 -0.26 -0.24 10.18
CA ASN A 122 -1.20 -1.10 10.90
C ASN A 122 -2.69 -0.75 10.68
N LEU A 123 -3.06 -0.47 9.43
CA LEU A 123 -4.42 -0.01 9.09
C LEU A 123 -5.42 -1.16 8.91
N GLY A 124 -4.95 -2.42 8.83
CA GLY A 124 -5.84 -3.58 8.69
C GLY A 124 -6.50 -3.69 7.31
N LEU A 125 -6.03 -2.96 6.30
CA LEU A 125 -6.65 -2.93 4.98
C LEU A 125 -6.37 -4.23 4.24
N THR A 126 -7.39 -4.77 3.57
CA THR A 126 -7.29 -6.04 2.84
C THR A 126 -7.96 -5.98 1.47
N GLY A 127 -8.77 -4.95 1.21
CA GLY A 127 -9.71 -4.87 0.09
C GLY A 127 -11.06 -5.50 0.38
N LEU A 128 -11.36 -5.89 1.63
CA LEU A 128 -12.66 -6.41 2.02
C LEU A 128 -13.78 -5.43 1.63
N GLY A 129 -14.84 -5.94 1.01
CA GLY A 129 -15.96 -5.11 0.53
C GLY A 129 -15.72 -4.47 -0.84
N MET A 130 -14.48 -4.47 -1.34
CA MET A 130 -14.12 -3.88 -2.63
C MET A 130 -14.31 -4.89 -3.77
N ASN A 131 -14.66 -4.36 -4.95
CA ASN A 131 -14.74 -5.11 -6.20
C ASN A 131 -13.79 -4.50 -7.23
N VAL A 132 -13.13 -5.35 -8.03
CA VAL A 132 -12.26 -4.94 -9.14
C VAL A 132 -12.63 -5.70 -10.41
N GLY A 133 -12.62 -4.98 -11.53
CA GLY A 133 -12.81 -5.58 -12.85
C GLY A 133 -11.48 -5.96 -13.49
N ILE A 134 -11.41 -7.12 -14.14
CA ILE A 134 -10.20 -7.61 -14.80
C ILE A 134 -10.59 -8.04 -16.21
N TRP A 135 -10.09 -7.31 -17.21
CA TRP A 135 -10.24 -7.69 -18.62
C TRP A 135 -8.92 -8.25 -19.13
N ASP A 136 -8.98 -9.42 -19.76
CA ASP A 136 -7.81 -10.11 -20.26
C ASP A 136 -8.17 -11.00 -21.47
N SER A 137 -7.24 -11.83 -21.92
CA SER A 137 -7.40 -12.82 -22.98
C SER A 137 -8.53 -13.86 -22.77
N GLY A 138 -9.01 -14.01 -21.54
CA GLY A 138 -10.09 -14.91 -21.16
C GLY A 138 -10.41 -14.77 -19.67
N ALA A 139 -11.35 -15.57 -19.17
CA ALA A 139 -11.64 -15.61 -17.73
C ALA A 139 -10.49 -16.23 -16.93
N ALA A 140 -10.37 -15.84 -15.66
CA ALA A 140 -9.47 -16.53 -14.74
C ALA A 140 -10.02 -17.92 -14.39
N LEU A 141 -9.14 -18.83 -13.95
CA LEU A 141 -9.55 -20.10 -13.35
C LEU A 141 -10.17 -19.81 -11.98
N THR A 142 -11.45 -19.43 -11.94
CA THR A 142 -12.16 -19.02 -10.71
C THR A 142 -12.20 -20.09 -9.64
N SER A 143 -12.01 -21.37 -10.00
CA SER A 143 -11.90 -22.49 -9.06
C SER A 143 -10.53 -22.65 -8.39
N HIS A 144 -9.57 -21.77 -8.68
CA HIS A 144 -8.27 -21.79 -8.01
C HIS A 144 -8.42 -21.55 -6.50
N GLN A 145 -7.67 -22.30 -5.69
CA GLN A 145 -7.81 -22.32 -4.22
C GLN A 145 -7.62 -20.95 -3.57
N GLU A 146 -6.81 -20.09 -4.19
CA GLU A 146 -6.55 -18.72 -3.74
C GLU A 146 -7.76 -17.80 -3.85
N PHE A 147 -8.70 -18.11 -4.74
CA PHE A 147 -9.81 -17.23 -5.12
C PHE A 147 -11.12 -17.53 -4.43
N ASP A 148 -11.23 -18.68 -3.76
CA ASP A 148 -12.43 -19.12 -3.05
C ASP A 148 -13.74 -18.88 -3.84
N THR A 149 -14.57 -17.93 -3.39
CA THR A 149 -15.79 -17.45 -4.07
C THR A 149 -15.66 -15.99 -4.54
N ARG A 150 -14.49 -15.36 -4.32
CA ARG A 150 -14.21 -13.96 -4.61
C ARG A 150 -13.90 -13.69 -6.09
N ALA A 151 -13.52 -14.70 -6.88
CA ALA A 151 -13.39 -14.55 -8.33
C ALA A 151 -14.64 -15.03 -9.08
N THR A 152 -15.17 -14.21 -9.98
CA THR A 152 -16.32 -14.56 -10.83
C THR A 152 -16.03 -14.31 -12.30
N ASN A 153 -16.40 -15.25 -13.16
CA ASN A 153 -16.45 -15.04 -14.61
C ASN A 153 -17.73 -14.26 -14.94
N ALA A 154 -17.56 -13.00 -15.35
CA ALA A 154 -18.66 -12.04 -15.42
C ALA A 154 -19.34 -11.95 -16.79
N ASP A 155 -18.65 -12.34 -17.87
CA ASP A 155 -19.21 -12.40 -19.23
C ASP A 155 -19.61 -13.83 -19.66
N GLY A 156 -19.27 -14.83 -18.85
CA GLY A 156 -19.55 -16.24 -19.14
C GLY A 156 -18.67 -16.83 -20.24
N SER A 157 -17.51 -16.21 -20.53
CA SER A 157 -16.54 -16.72 -21.49
C SER A 157 -16.11 -18.15 -21.14
N GLY A 158 -16.04 -19.02 -22.14
CA GLY A 158 -15.65 -20.43 -21.95
C GLY A 158 -14.13 -20.63 -21.90
N GLU A 159 -13.35 -19.61 -22.22
CA GLU A 159 -11.90 -19.67 -22.31
C GLU A 159 -11.26 -19.29 -20.97
N VAL A 160 -10.64 -20.27 -20.30
CA VAL A 160 -9.83 -20.04 -19.11
C VAL A 160 -8.43 -19.66 -19.54
N SER A 161 -7.99 -18.47 -19.19
CA SER A 161 -6.67 -17.95 -19.52
C SER A 161 -5.69 -18.09 -18.36
N LEU A 162 -4.47 -18.57 -18.66
CA LEU A 162 -3.34 -18.54 -17.72
C LEU A 162 -2.98 -17.10 -17.35
N HIS A 163 -2.97 -16.20 -18.33
CA HIS A 163 -2.58 -14.82 -18.12
C HIS A 163 -3.59 -14.11 -17.21
N SER A 164 -4.89 -14.26 -17.48
CA SER A 164 -5.97 -13.75 -16.62
C SER A 164 -5.91 -14.31 -15.21
N THR A 165 -5.57 -15.59 -15.06
CA THR A 165 -5.40 -16.24 -13.75
C THR A 165 -4.25 -15.60 -12.97
N LEU A 166 -3.06 -15.46 -13.58
CA LEU A 166 -1.90 -14.79 -12.98
C LEU A 166 -2.20 -13.35 -12.56
N VAL A 167 -2.85 -12.58 -13.43
CA VAL A 167 -3.25 -11.19 -13.17
C VAL A 167 -4.22 -11.12 -11.98
N THR A 168 -5.24 -11.97 -11.98
CA THR A 168 -6.22 -12.05 -10.89
C THR A 168 -5.57 -12.47 -9.57
N GLY A 169 -4.63 -13.41 -9.61
CA GLY A 169 -3.81 -13.84 -8.48
C GLY A 169 -3.05 -12.70 -7.83
N ASN A 170 -2.44 -11.83 -8.64
CA ASN A 170 -1.64 -10.73 -8.12
C ASN A 170 -2.49 -9.66 -7.41
N ILE A 171 -3.81 -9.62 -7.67
CA ILE A 171 -4.73 -8.71 -6.97
C ILE A 171 -5.36 -9.39 -5.75
N ILE A 172 -5.98 -10.56 -5.90
CA ILE A 172 -6.93 -11.07 -4.89
C ILE A 172 -6.57 -12.42 -4.26
N SER A 173 -5.40 -13.02 -4.53
CA SER A 173 -5.04 -14.28 -3.87
C SER A 173 -5.07 -14.15 -2.36
N SER A 174 -5.77 -15.06 -1.67
CA SER A 174 -5.93 -15.02 -0.20
C SER A 174 -4.61 -15.20 0.56
N GLY A 175 -3.61 -15.83 -0.06
CA GLY A 175 -2.33 -16.16 0.56
C GLY A 175 -2.30 -17.58 1.13
N VAL A 176 -3.00 -18.53 0.49
CA VAL A 176 -2.83 -19.96 0.79
C VAL A 176 -1.38 -20.37 0.58
N GLU A 177 -0.77 -19.91 -0.53
CA GLU A 177 0.67 -19.77 -0.67
C GLU A 177 1.07 -18.34 -0.24
N PRO A 178 1.78 -18.18 0.90
CA PRO A 178 2.10 -16.85 1.43
C PRO A 178 2.87 -15.96 0.45
N ASN A 179 3.70 -16.55 -0.42
CA ASN A 179 4.49 -15.81 -1.40
C ASN A 179 3.68 -15.37 -2.63
N ALA A 180 2.46 -15.87 -2.80
CA ALA A 180 1.57 -15.56 -3.92
C ALA A 180 0.32 -14.79 -3.46
N GLN A 181 0.32 -14.26 -2.23
CA GLN A 181 -0.77 -13.43 -1.71
C GLN A 181 -0.95 -12.18 -2.60
N GLY A 182 -2.20 -11.91 -2.97
CA GLY A 182 -2.55 -10.76 -3.79
C GLY A 182 -2.49 -9.46 -2.99
N VAL A 183 -2.31 -8.34 -3.67
CA VAL A 183 -2.17 -7.05 -3.01
C VAL A 183 -3.43 -6.64 -2.23
N ALA A 184 -4.62 -6.89 -2.79
CA ALA A 184 -5.91 -6.70 -2.14
C ALA A 184 -6.57 -8.07 -1.87
N TYR A 185 -5.89 -8.89 -1.05
CA TYR A 185 -6.23 -10.29 -0.79
C TYR A 185 -7.62 -10.56 -0.16
N GLY A 186 -8.33 -9.52 0.29
CA GLY A 186 -9.71 -9.56 0.77
C GLY A 186 -10.76 -9.13 -0.26
N ALA A 187 -10.34 -8.59 -1.41
CA ALA A 187 -11.25 -8.08 -2.45
C ALA A 187 -11.87 -9.18 -3.32
N LYS A 188 -12.90 -8.80 -4.06
CA LYS A 188 -13.57 -9.62 -5.10
C LYS A 188 -13.16 -9.18 -6.50
N ALA A 189 -13.00 -10.13 -7.40
CA ALA A 189 -12.65 -9.90 -8.80
C ALA A 189 -13.75 -10.35 -9.75
N GLN A 190 -14.14 -9.47 -10.67
CA GLN A 190 -14.97 -9.79 -11.83
C GLN A 190 -14.06 -9.90 -13.04
N THR A 191 -13.95 -11.10 -13.62
CA THR A 191 -13.04 -11.39 -14.73
C THR A 191 -13.81 -11.51 -16.04
N TYR A 192 -13.27 -10.92 -17.09
CA TYR A 192 -13.86 -10.81 -18.42
C TYR A 192 -12.80 -11.15 -19.49
N ASP A 193 -13.25 -11.64 -20.63
CA ASP A 193 -12.47 -11.67 -21.86
C ASP A 193 -12.46 -10.29 -22.54
N TRP A 194 -11.49 -10.06 -23.43
CA TRP A 194 -11.30 -8.75 -24.05
C TRP A 194 -12.23 -8.48 -25.25
N SER A 195 -13.14 -9.40 -25.61
CA SER A 195 -13.85 -9.36 -26.90
C SER A 195 -14.84 -8.21 -26.99
N ARG A 196 -15.38 -7.77 -25.84
CA ARG A 196 -16.35 -6.68 -25.70
C ARG A 196 -15.94 -5.65 -24.65
N ASP A 197 -14.64 -5.56 -24.37
CA ASP A 197 -14.04 -4.80 -23.27
C ASP A 197 -14.63 -3.40 -23.05
N LYS A 198 -14.71 -2.56 -24.08
CA LYS A 198 -15.22 -1.19 -23.97
C LYS A 198 -16.69 -1.12 -23.56
N ILE A 199 -17.50 -2.08 -24.03
CA ILE A 199 -18.93 -2.13 -23.70
C ILE A 199 -19.09 -2.59 -22.26
N GLU A 200 -18.42 -3.67 -21.89
CA GLU A 200 -18.52 -4.28 -20.57
C GLU A 200 -17.95 -3.39 -19.48
N VAL A 201 -16.84 -2.69 -19.74
CA VAL A 201 -16.36 -1.67 -18.81
C VAL A 201 -17.38 -0.55 -18.66
N ALA A 202 -17.94 -0.02 -19.77
CA ALA A 202 -18.90 1.06 -19.66
C ALA A 202 -20.13 0.64 -18.84
N GLU A 203 -20.59 -0.61 -19.00
CA GLU A 203 -21.64 -1.22 -18.20
C GLU A 203 -21.23 -1.40 -16.72
N ALA A 204 -20.02 -1.90 -16.45
CA ALA A 204 -19.51 -2.10 -15.09
C ALA A 204 -19.32 -0.76 -14.35
N ALA A 205 -18.72 0.23 -15.01
CA ALA A 205 -18.53 1.58 -14.49
C ALA A 205 -19.87 2.28 -14.23
N ALA A 206 -20.85 2.14 -15.12
CA ALA A 206 -22.21 2.65 -14.91
C ALA A 206 -22.93 1.98 -13.71
N ASN A 207 -22.51 0.76 -13.35
CA ASN A 207 -22.99 0.03 -12.16
C ASN A 207 -22.11 0.24 -10.92
N GLY A 208 -21.20 1.21 -10.93
CA GLY A 208 -20.41 1.60 -9.76
C GLY A 208 -19.05 0.91 -9.63
N MET A 209 -18.53 0.27 -10.67
CA MET A 209 -17.13 -0.21 -10.67
C MET A 209 -16.18 0.99 -10.51
N LEU A 210 -15.35 0.97 -9.46
CA LEU A 210 -14.38 2.02 -9.18
C LEU A 210 -13.06 1.82 -9.93
N LEU A 211 -12.66 0.56 -10.11
CA LEU A 211 -11.30 0.25 -10.57
C LEU A 211 -11.28 -0.99 -11.44
N SER A 212 -10.45 -0.96 -12.48
CA SER A 212 -10.18 -2.12 -13.32
C SER A 212 -8.70 -2.26 -13.67
N ASN A 213 -8.31 -3.48 -14.02
CA ASN A 213 -7.00 -3.79 -14.57
C ASN A 213 -7.13 -4.29 -16.02
N HIS A 214 -6.27 -3.76 -16.90
CA HIS A 214 -6.16 -4.12 -18.31
C HIS A 214 -4.69 -4.44 -18.66
N SER A 215 -4.33 -5.71 -18.58
CA SER A 215 -2.98 -6.21 -18.83
C SER A 215 -2.81 -6.80 -20.24
N TYR A 216 -3.47 -6.19 -21.21
CA TYR A 216 -3.41 -6.55 -22.63
C TYR A 216 -3.19 -5.30 -23.48
N GLY A 217 -3.06 -5.45 -24.78
CA GLY A 217 -2.87 -4.32 -25.67
C GLY A 217 -2.70 -4.71 -27.13
N ILE A 218 -2.43 -3.72 -27.96
CA ILE A 218 -2.14 -3.92 -29.38
C ILE A 218 -0.73 -4.51 -29.51
N LEU A 219 -0.58 -5.58 -30.29
CA LEU A 219 0.73 -6.14 -30.61
C LEU A 219 1.52 -5.18 -31.51
N SER A 220 2.70 -4.79 -31.04
CA SER A 220 3.58 -3.80 -31.68
C SER A 220 4.06 -4.23 -33.07
N ASP A 221 4.32 -5.52 -33.29
CA ASP A 221 4.81 -6.06 -34.58
C ASP A 221 3.74 -6.12 -35.69
N ARG A 222 2.49 -5.74 -35.40
CA ARG A 222 1.36 -5.80 -36.35
C ARG A 222 0.77 -4.44 -36.72
N VAL A 223 1.39 -3.35 -36.29
CA VAL A 223 0.93 -1.99 -36.60
C VAL A 223 1.99 -1.21 -37.37
N PRO A 224 1.59 -0.25 -38.21
CA PRO A 224 2.54 0.67 -38.83
C PRO A 224 3.05 1.70 -37.82
N ASP A 225 4.25 2.24 -38.05
CA ASP A 225 4.96 3.18 -37.16
C ASP A 225 4.08 4.32 -36.61
N TRP A 226 3.18 4.89 -37.41
CA TRP A 226 2.33 6.00 -36.96
C TRP A 226 1.35 5.64 -35.83
N TYR A 227 1.16 4.37 -35.48
CA TYR A 227 0.31 3.98 -34.35
C TYR A 227 0.99 4.23 -33.00
N PHE A 228 2.31 4.13 -32.94
CA PHE A 228 3.07 4.34 -31.71
C PHE A 228 2.89 5.79 -31.25
N GLY A 229 2.64 5.97 -29.95
CA GLY A 229 2.43 7.29 -29.36
C GLY A 229 1.14 8.00 -29.81
N ALA A 230 0.39 7.47 -30.77
CA ALA A 230 -0.70 8.20 -31.40
C ALA A 230 -2.03 8.11 -30.64
N TYR A 231 -2.64 9.27 -30.39
CA TYR A 231 -4.02 9.34 -29.90
C TYR A 231 -5.02 8.96 -31.00
N ILE A 232 -5.39 7.68 -31.04
CA ILE A 232 -6.33 7.11 -32.01
C ILE A 232 -7.73 6.90 -31.41
N LYS A 233 -8.65 6.40 -32.23
CA LYS A 233 -10.04 6.11 -31.82
C LYS A 233 -10.16 5.28 -30.54
N VAL A 234 -9.24 4.33 -30.35
CA VAL A 234 -9.21 3.48 -29.14
C VAL A 234 -9.03 4.33 -27.89
N ALA A 235 -7.99 5.18 -27.82
CA ALA A 235 -7.77 6.09 -26.69
C ALA A 235 -8.96 7.04 -26.47
N GLN A 236 -9.52 7.58 -27.56
CA GLN A 236 -10.71 8.44 -27.50
C GLN A 236 -11.92 7.77 -26.86
N ASP A 237 -12.20 6.51 -27.22
CA ASP A 237 -13.33 5.78 -26.66
C ASP A 237 -13.15 5.54 -25.15
N TRP A 238 -11.93 5.25 -24.69
CA TRP A 238 -11.63 5.05 -23.28
C TRP A 238 -11.67 6.35 -22.46
N ASP A 239 -11.13 7.45 -22.98
CA ASP A 239 -11.25 8.77 -22.34
C ASP A 239 -12.73 9.17 -22.22
N LYS A 240 -13.54 8.87 -23.25
CA LYS A 240 -14.98 9.11 -23.21
C LYS A 240 -15.69 8.29 -22.12
N ILE A 241 -15.34 7.01 -21.96
CA ILE A 241 -15.91 6.17 -20.90
C ILE A 241 -15.57 6.76 -19.53
N MET A 242 -14.29 7.04 -19.27
CA MET A 242 -13.83 7.57 -17.97
C MET A 242 -14.40 8.97 -17.68
N TYR A 243 -14.53 9.83 -18.69
CA TYR A 243 -15.15 11.16 -18.51
C TYR A 243 -16.62 11.06 -18.11
N ASN A 244 -17.36 10.09 -18.64
CA ASN A 244 -18.77 9.87 -18.30
C ASN A 244 -18.96 9.00 -17.04
N ALA A 245 -17.89 8.44 -16.49
CA ALA A 245 -17.88 7.65 -15.24
C ALA A 245 -16.78 8.18 -14.30
N PRO A 246 -16.97 9.36 -13.66
CA PRO A 246 -15.89 10.11 -13.00
C PRO A 246 -15.26 9.41 -11.78
N TYR A 247 -15.88 8.35 -11.26
CA TYR A 247 -15.33 7.50 -10.18
C TYR A 247 -14.51 6.31 -10.70
N TYR A 248 -14.65 5.97 -11.98
CA TYR A 248 -14.00 4.81 -12.57
C TYR A 248 -12.60 5.16 -13.07
N LEU A 249 -11.59 4.49 -12.51
CA LEU A 249 -10.20 4.57 -12.94
C LEU A 249 -9.78 3.26 -13.61
N MET A 250 -9.36 3.37 -14.88
CA MET A 250 -8.76 2.27 -15.63
C MET A 250 -7.25 2.22 -15.38
N VAL A 251 -6.72 1.07 -14.96
CA VAL A 251 -5.29 0.81 -14.82
C VAL A 251 -4.82 -0.11 -15.94
N THR A 252 -3.73 0.25 -16.63
CA THR A 252 -3.27 -0.44 -17.83
C THR A 252 -1.78 -0.78 -17.76
N ALA A 253 -1.39 -1.92 -18.33
CA ALA A 253 0.01 -2.25 -18.54
C ALA A 253 0.59 -1.41 -19.68
N ALA A 254 1.80 -0.85 -19.53
CA ALA A 254 2.42 -0.02 -20.58
C ALA A 254 2.78 -0.81 -21.85
N GLY A 255 3.07 -2.11 -21.73
CA GLY A 255 3.55 -2.97 -22.81
C GLY A 255 4.96 -3.51 -22.54
N ASN A 256 5.39 -4.49 -23.34
CA ASN A 256 6.65 -5.21 -23.13
C ASN A 256 7.58 -5.16 -24.37
N ALA A 257 7.57 -4.07 -25.12
CA ALA A 257 8.17 -3.97 -26.45
C ALA A 257 9.55 -3.26 -26.48
N GLN A 258 10.16 -2.94 -25.33
CA GLN A 258 11.34 -2.07 -25.27
C GLN A 258 12.47 -2.49 -26.21
N ASN A 259 12.70 -3.80 -26.35
CA ASN A 259 13.75 -4.39 -27.17
C ASN A 259 13.22 -5.10 -28.43
N SER A 260 11.98 -4.81 -28.86
CA SER A 260 11.38 -5.48 -30.02
C SER A 260 11.85 -4.90 -31.36
N TYR A 261 12.29 -3.64 -31.37
CA TYR A 261 12.64 -2.87 -32.56
C TYR A 261 11.47 -2.65 -33.54
N ASP A 262 10.23 -2.72 -33.04
CA ASP A 262 9.03 -2.67 -33.88
C ASP A 262 8.68 -1.26 -34.40
N ASN A 263 9.08 -0.20 -33.69
CA ASN A 263 8.93 1.18 -34.17
C ASN A 263 10.22 1.61 -34.89
N ALA A 264 10.19 1.71 -36.23
CA ALA A 264 11.36 2.08 -37.01
C ALA A 264 11.61 3.60 -37.05
N THR A 265 10.58 4.41 -36.77
CA THR A 265 10.64 5.87 -36.82
C THR A 265 10.10 6.53 -35.54
N PRO A 266 10.69 6.21 -34.37
CA PRO A 266 10.23 6.75 -33.11
C PRO A 266 10.33 8.28 -33.09
N ASN A 267 9.42 8.94 -32.38
CA ASN A 267 9.40 10.39 -32.23
C ASN A 267 10.66 10.96 -31.50
N PHE A 268 11.47 10.11 -30.86
CA PHE A 268 12.77 10.44 -30.30
C PHE A 268 13.78 9.29 -30.46
N GLY A 269 15.04 9.64 -30.70
CA GLY A 269 16.14 8.67 -30.72
C GLY A 269 16.10 7.73 -31.92
N LYS A 270 16.57 6.50 -31.70
CA LYS A 270 16.54 5.39 -32.66
C LYS A 270 15.70 4.27 -32.06
N THR A 271 15.22 3.36 -32.91
CA THR A 271 14.47 2.16 -32.49
C THR A 271 15.14 1.37 -31.35
N ALA A 272 16.48 1.31 -31.33
CA ALA A 272 17.25 0.62 -30.30
C ALA A 272 17.24 1.30 -28.92
N ASP A 273 16.81 2.56 -28.84
CA ASP A 273 16.71 3.31 -27.59
C ASP A 273 15.39 3.01 -26.84
N GLY A 274 14.42 2.37 -27.50
CA GLY A 274 13.18 1.86 -26.88
C GLY A 274 12.15 2.93 -26.50
N PHE A 275 12.27 4.15 -27.03
CA PHE A 275 11.25 5.20 -26.87
C PHE A 275 10.10 5.02 -27.86
N ASP A 276 8.96 5.63 -27.53
CA ASP A 276 7.77 5.69 -28.39
C ASP A 276 7.19 4.30 -28.70
N LEU A 277 6.81 3.59 -27.63
CA LEU A 277 6.34 2.20 -27.69
C LEU A 277 4.94 1.98 -27.11
N LEU A 278 4.24 3.05 -26.79
CA LEU A 278 2.88 3.02 -26.25
C LEU A 278 1.84 2.99 -27.37
N LEU A 279 0.76 2.26 -27.17
CA LEU A 279 -0.23 1.95 -28.21
C LEU A 279 -1.66 1.93 -27.68
N GLY A 280 -2.61 2.33 -28.52
CA GLY A 280 -4.03 2.11 -28.27
C GLY A 280 -4.53 2.84 -27.02
N PHE A 281 -4.99 2.13 -26.01
CA PHE A 281 -5.53 2.74 -24.80
C PHE A 281 -4.46 3.13 -23.77
N THR A 282 -3.21 2.68 -23.92
CA THR A 282 -2.14 3.05 -22.96
C THR A 282 -1.76 4.54 -23.07
N VAL A 283 -2.16 5.20 -24.16
CA VAL A 283 -2.04 6.65 -24.37
C VAL A 283 -3.33 7.43 -24.05
N ALA A 284 -4.34 6.81 -23.44
CA ALA A 284 -5.52 7.53 -22.95
C ALA A 284 -5.11 8.53 -21.85
N LYS A 285 -5.74 9.72 -21.82
CA LYS A 285 -5.41 10.79 -20.87
C LYS A 285 -5.80 10.43 -19.44
N ASN A 286 -6.99 9.85 -19.29
CA ASN A 286 -7.66 9.73 -18.00
C ASN A 286 -7.29 8.46 -17.22
N GLY A 287 -6.76 7.45 -17.89
CA GLY A 287 -6.32 6.20 -17.26
C GLY A 287 -4.94 6.32 -16.61
N LEU A 288 -4.55 5.27 -15.88
CA LEU A 288 -3.23 5.12 -15.27
C LEU A 288 -2.46 3.99 -15.98
N THR A 289 -1.37 4.32 -16.65
CA THR A 289 -0.52 3.42 -17.43
C THR A 289 0.73 3.08 -16.64
N ILE A 290 1.00 1.79 -16.44
CA ILE A 290 1.99 1.29 -15.47
C ILE A 290 3.20 0.69 -16.17
N ALA A 291 4.38 1.25 -15.87
CA ALA A 291 5.68 0.70 -16.23
C ALA A 291 6.05 -0.48 -15.33
N GLY A 292 6.87 -1.39 -15.86
CA GLY A 292 7.59 -2.37 -15.04
C GLY A 292 8.88 -1.75 -14.53
N ALA A 293 9.15 -1.89 -13.23
CA ALA A 293 10.37 -1.44 -12.59
C ALA A 293 10.98 -2.54 -11.73
N ASP A 294 12.30 -2.58 -11.69
CA ASP A 294 13.07 -3.35 -10.73
C ASP A 294 13.42 -2.41 -9.56
N THR A 295 13.04 -2.78 -8.33
CA THR A 295 13.17 -1.90 -7.16
C THR A 295 13.84 -2.60 -5.98
N GLU A 296 14.48 -1.82 -5.12
CA GLU A 296 14.98 -2.26 -3.81
C GLU A 296 14.41 -1.35 -2.73
N ILE A 297 13.63 -1.90 -1.82
CA ILE A 297 12.93 -1.17 -0.74
C ILE A 297 13.41 -1.70 0.60
N ASN A 298 13.71 -0.79 1.53
CA ASN A 298 14.15 -1.18 2.87
C ASN A 298 12.98 -1.51 3.80
N GLN A 299 13.28 -1.95 5.02
CA GLN A 299 12.29 -2.35 6.02
C GLN A 299 11.35 -1.22 6.48
N ASN A 300 11.71 0.05 6.24
CA ASN A 300 10.88 1.22 6.56
C ASN A 300 9.97 1.62 5.37
N GLY A 301 10.02 0.89 4.26
CA GLY A 301 9.27 1.21 3.04
C GLY A 301 9.94 2.25 2.14
N GLU A 302 11.18 2.66 2.43
CA GLU A 302 11.89 3.67 1.64
C GLU A 302 12.50 3.06 0.37
N LEU A 303 12.35 3.76 -0.76
CA LEU A 303 12.98 3.37 -2.02
C LEU A 303 14.48 3.62 -1.94
N THR A 304 15.29 2.56 -2.02
CA THR A 304 16.76 2.71 -2.00
C THR A 304 17.35 2.65 -3.40
N LYS A 305 16.67 1.97 -4.32
CA LYS A 305 17.05 1.88 -5.74
C LYS A 305 15.84 1.53 -6.59
N ALA A 306 15.81 2.09 -7.79
CA ALA A 306 14.89 1.66 -8.83
C ALA A 306 15.48 1.87 -10.21
N SER A 307 15.05 1.04 -11.15
CA SER A 307 15.30 1.20 -12.58
C SER A 307 14.13 0.65 -13.37
N VAL A 308 13.85 1.24 -14.53
CA VAL A 308 12.87 0.66 -15.46
C VAL A 308 13.32 -0.75 -15.87
N ALA A 309 12.40 -1.71 -15.83
CA ALA A 309 12.68 -3.07 -16.22
C ALA A 309 12.93 -3.15 -17.73
N GLY A 310 13.90 -3.96 -18.14
CA GLY A 310 14.37 -4.03 -19.53
C GLY A 310 13.36 -4.53 -20.57
N TYR A 311 12.13 -4.89 -20.17
CA TYR A 311 11.04 -5.20 -21.09
C TYR A 311 10.07 -4.02 -21.27
N SER A 312 10.01 -3.08 -20.32
CA SER A 312 8.88 -2.14 -20.21
C SER A 312 8.84 -1.17 -21.39
N SER A 313 7.72 -1.17 -22.11
CA SER A 313 7.42 -0.12 -23.08
C SER A 313 7.28 1.22 -22.37
N PHE A 314 7.73 2.28 -23.02
CA PHE A 314 7.58 3.61 -22.48
C PHE A 314 7.45 4.68 -23.57
N GLY A 315 7.13 5.90 -23.15
CA GLY A 315 6.82 7.02 -24.03
C GLY A 315 8.06 7.59 -24.75
N PRO A 316 8.02 8.85 -25.19
CA PRO A 316 6.90 9.78 -25.02
C PRO A 316 5.70 9.39 -25.88
N VAL A 317 4.52 9.87 -25.50
CA VAL A 317 3.38 9.94 -26.41
C VAL A 317 3.68 11.00 -27.49
N ASP A 318 3.12 10.86 -28.70
CA ASP A 318 3.44 11.77 -29.83
C ASP A 318 3.17 13.25 -29.55
N ASP A 319 2.12 13.52 -28.78
CA ASP A 319 1.77 14.88 -28.37
C ASP A 319 2.60 15.38 -27.18
N GLY A 320 3.51 14.56 -26.66
CA GLY A 320 4.47 14.88 -25.62
C GLY A 320 4.04 14.54 -24.20
N ARG A 321 2.86 13.94 -24.01
CA ARG A 321 2.36 13.52 -22.69
C ARG A 321 3.27 12.52 -22.01
N ILE A 322 3.31 12.62 -20.69
CA ILE A 322 4.08 11.77 -19.81
C ILE A 322 3.35 10.44 -19.68
N LYS A 323 3.88 9.42 -20.35
CA LYS A 323 3.45 8.03 -20.19
C LYS A 323 4.68 7.10 -20.23
N PRO A 324 4.68 5.99 -19.48
CA PRO A 324 3.69 5.58 -18.47
C PRO A 324 3.54 6.64 -17.35
N ASP A 325 2.43 6.65 -16.64
CA ASP A 325 2.20 7.65 -15.58
C ASP A 325 2.97 7.29 -14.31
N LEU A 326 3.11 5.99 -14.02
CA LEU A 326 3.65 5.45 -12.77
C LEU A 326 4.34 4.10 -13.03
N ALA A 327 5.16 3.65 -12.09
CA ALA A 327 5.83 2.35 -12.15
C ALA A 327 5.48 1.44 -10.97
N GLY A 328 5.49 0.13 -11.23
CA GLY A 328 5.33 -0.93 -10.24
C GLY A 328 6.18 -2.16 -10.58
N ASP A 329 6.24 -3.12 -9.68
CA ASP A 329 7.05 -4.33 -9.90
C ASP A 329 6.33 -5.36 -10.76
N GLY A 330 7.00 -5.74 -11.84
CA GLY A 330 6.55 -6.77 -12.75
C GLY A 330 7.59 -7.84 -12.98
N THR A 331 8.62 -7.98 -12.14
CA THR A 331 9.74 -8.89 -12.35
C THR A 331 9.73 -10.03 -11.34
N ASN A 332 9.67 -11.28 -11.82
CA ASN A 332 9.66 -12.49 -10.99
C ASN A 332 8.49 -12.57 -9.99
N ILE A 333 7.30 -12.14 -10.39
CA ILE A 333 6.11 -12.23 -9.53
C ILE A 333 5.57 -13.66 -9.52
N LEU A 334 5.58 -14.29 -8.34
CA LEU A 334 4.87 -15.55 -8.13
C LEU A 334 3.37 -15.30 -7.99
N SER A 335 2.57 -15.91 -8.86
CA SER A 335 1.11 -15.81 -8.81
C SER A 335 0.44 -17.15 -9.18
N THR A 336 -0.89 -17.17 -9.18
CA THR A 336 -1.70 -18.36 -9.51
C THR A 336 -1.54 -18.76 -10.97
N SER A 337 -1.66 -20.06 -11.26
CA SER A 337 -1.60 -20.62 -12.59
C SER A 337 -2.87 -21.40 -12.90
N SER A 338 -3.33 -21.35 -14.15
CA SER A 338 -4.52 -22.08 -14.60
C SER A 338 -4.24 -23.56 -14.91
N ALA A 339 -3.03 -24.08 -14.66
CA ALA A 339 -2.70 -25.49 -14.91
C ALA A 339 -3.52 -26.45 -14.04
N THR A 340 -3.78 -26.07 -12.78
CA THR A 340 -4.62 -26.78 -11.81
C THR A 340 -5.22 -25.79 -10.81
N ASN A 341 -6.15 -26.24 -9.96
CA ASN A 341 -6.72 -25.38 -8.92
C ASN A 341 -5.76 -25.02 -7.76
N SER A 342 -4.50 -25.47 -7.79
CA SER A 342 -3.51 -25.22 -6.72
C SER A 342 -2.10 -24.98 -7.28
N SER A 343 -2.01 -24.59 -8.55
CA SER A 343 -0.72 -24.37 -9.22
C SER A 343 -0.33 -22.91 -9.20
N TYR A 344 0.96 -22.65 -9.07
CA TYR A 344 1.54 -21.32 -9.09
C TYR A 344 2.60 -21.24 -10.17
N GLN A 345 2.83 -20.05 -10.68
CA GLN A 345 3.86 -19.79 -11.66
C GLN A 345 4.46 -18.40 -11.43
N VAL A 346 5.77 -18.31 -11.60
CA VAL A 346 6.48 -17.03 -11.66
C VAL A 346 6.33 -16.45 -13.06
N SER A 347 5.95 -15.18 -13.13
CA SER A 347 5.79 -14.45 -14.39
C SER A 347 6.49 -13.10 -14.31
N ALA A 348 6.73 -12.49 -15.47
CA ALA A 348 7.27 -11.15 -15.57
C ALA A 348 6.61 -10.36 -16.71
N GLY A 349 6.53 -9.04 -16.55
CA GLY A 349 5.99 -8.10 -17.52
C GLY A 349 5.23 -6.95 -16.85
N THR A 350 4.92 -5.92 -17.64
CA THR A 350 4.00 -4.84 -17.21
C THR A 350 2.61 -5.38 -16.84
N SER A 351 2.26 -6.56 -17.37
CA SER A 351 1.08 -7.34 -16.98
C SER A 351 1.08 -7.82 -15.53
N MET A 352 2.24 -7.86 -14.87
CA MET A 352 2.35 -8.15 -13.44
C MET A 352 2.47 -6.87 -12.62
N ALA A 353 3.07 -5.81 -13.17
CA ALA A 353 3.14 -4.49 -12.52
C ALA A 353 1.76 -3.84 -12.36
N ALA A 354 0.96 -3.78 -13.44
CA ALA A 354 -0.36 -3.16 -13.43
C ALA A 354 -1.29 -3.71 -12.32
N PRO A 355 -1.50 -5.02 -12.15
CA PRO A 355 -2.40 -5.53 -11.12
C PRO A 355 -1.90 -5.24 -9.69
N GLY A 356 -0.57 -5.18 -9.46
CA GLY A 356 -0.02 -4.79 -8.17
C GLY A 356 -0.41 -3.35 -7.78
N ILE A 357 -0.32 -2.44 -8.76
CA ILE A 357 -0.79 -1.05 -8.61
C ILE A 357 -2.31 -1.00 -8.44
N THR A 358 -3.08 -1.73 -9.25
CA THR A 358 -4.54 -1.81 -9.11
C THR A 358 -4.96 -2.23 -7.71
N GLY A 359 -4.36 -3.30 -7.16
CA GLY A 359 -4.68 -3.73 -5.79
C GLY A 359 -4.36 -2.67 -4.75
N SER A 360 -3.23 -1.96 -4.90
CA SER A 360 -2.82 -0.90 -3.97
C SER A 360 -3.77 0.30 -4.01
N LEU A 361 -4.22 0.70 -5.19
CA LEU A 361 -5.23 1.76 -5.37
C LEU A 361 -6.60 1.36 -4.81
N LEU A 362 -6.93 0.06 -4.86
CA LEU A 362 -8.16 -0.47 -4.27
C LEU A 362 -8.14 -0.38 -2.73
N LEU A 363 -6.98 -0.63 -2.10
CA LEU A 363 -6.79 -0.42 -0.67
C LEU A 363 -6.92 1.06 -0.29
N LEU A 364 -6.38 1.98 -1.10
CA LEU A 364 -6.54 3.42 -0.85
C LEU A 364 -7.99 3.88 -0.97
N GLN A 365 -8.79 3.28 -1.86
CA GLN A 365 -10.24 3.53 -1.91
C GLN A 365 -10.97 2.97 -0.69
N GLN A 366 -10.62 1.76 -0.22
CA GLN A 366 -11.13 1.24 1.05
C GLN A 366 -10.81 2.21 2.19
N TYR A 367 -9.56 2.66 2.29
CA TYR A 367 -9.12 3.55 3.35
C TYR A 367 -9.87 4.88 3.33
N HIS A 368 -10.02 5.48 2.15
CA HIS A 368 -10.75 6.73 2.01
C HIS A 368 -12.22 6.60 2.44
N GLU A 369 -12.86 5.48 2.14
CA GLU A 369 -14.24 5.22 2.59
C GLU A 369 -14.33 5.02 4.10
N GLU A 370 -13.39 4.30 4.71
CA GLU A 370 -13.31 4.14 6.16
C GLU A 370 -13.07 5.47 6.89
N LEU A 371 -12.27 6.37 6.32
CA LEU A 371 -11.96 7.68 6.92
C LEU A 371 -13.04 8.73 6.70
N PHE A 372 -13.72 8.74 5.55
CA PHE A 372 -14.54 9.87 5.10
C PHE A 372 -15.97 9.48 4.66
N GLY A 373 -16.32 8.19 4.65
CA GLY A 373 -17.65 7.69 4.30
C GLY A 373 -17.99 7.78 2.81
N ASN A 374 -17.01 8.04 1.95
CA ASN A 374 -17.17 8.12 0.50
C ASN A 374 -15.91 7.64 -0.24
N TYR A 375 -16.03 7.39 -1.55
CA TYR A 375 -14.90 7.05 -2.42
C TYR A 375 -14.36 8.30 -3.13
N MET A 376 -13.08 8.28 -3.49
CA MET A 376 -12.46 9.29 -4.33
C MET A 376 -12.94 9.19 -5.78
N LYS A 377 -13.05 10.33 -6.49
CA LYS A 377 -13.10 10.33 -7.96
C LYS A 377 -11.81 9.73 -8.54
N ALA A 378 -11.90 9.23 -9.78
CA ALA A 378 -10.78 8.66 -10.51
C ALA A 378 -9.59 9.64 -10.64
N ALA A 379 -9.89 10.93 -10.89
CA ALA A 379 -8.89 11.98 -10.96
C ALA A 379 -8.16 12.19 -9.63
N THR A 380 -8.85 12.07 -8.49
CA THR A 380 -8.26 12.20 -7.15
C THR A 380 -7.38 11.01 -6.82
N LEU A 381 -7.86 9.79 -7.07
CA LEU A 381 -7.08 8.58 -6.85
C LEU A 381 -5.82 8.53 -7.73
N LYS A 382 -5.96 8.87 -9.03
CA LYS A 382 -4.81 9.06 -9.95
C LYS A 382 -3.87 10.14 -9.42
N GLY A 383 -4.41 11.31 -9.08
CA GLY A 383 -3.63 12.44 -8.60
C GLY A 383 -2.84 12.12 -7.33
N LEU A 384 -3.45 11.42 -6.37
CA LEU A 384 -2.83 11.00 -5.11
C LEU A 384 -1.67 10.04 -5.36
N ALA A 385 -1.87 9.05 -6.22
CA ALA A 385 -0.83 8.10 -6.60
C ALA A 385 0.38 8.79 -7.26
N LEU A 386 0.16 9.76 -8.14
CA LEU A 386 1.23 10.52 -8.80
C LEU A 386 1.88 11.55 -7.87
N HIS A 387 1.11 12.15 -6.96
CA HIS A 387 1.60 13.14 -5.99
C HIS A 387 2.59 12.52 -5.01
N THR A 388 2.33 11.26 -4.62
CA THR A 388 3.08 10.55 -3.57
C THR A 388 4.08 9.54 -4.11
N ALA A 389 4.21 9.42 -5.44
CA ALA A 389 5.18 8.53 -6.07
C ALA A 389 6.62 8.91 -5.71
N ASP A 390 7.46 7.90 -5.49
CA ASP A 390 8.88 8.11 -5.28
C ASP A 390 9.57 8.38 -6.61
N ASP A 391 10.03 9.62 -6.76
CA ASP A 391 10.82 10.06 -7.90
C ASP A 391 12.22 9.44 -7.89
N ILE A 392 12.78 9.30 -9.07
CA ILE A 392 13.78 8.30 -9.39
C ILE A 392 14.76 8.92 -10.37
N GLY A 393 16.04 8.98 -10.00
CA GLY A 393 17.06 9.63 -10.81
C GLY A 393 17.02 11.17 -10.73
N ALA A 394 16.80 11.85 -11.86
CA ALA A 394 16.80 13.31 -11.91
C ALA A 394 15.43 13.86 -11.49
N LYS A 395 15.39 14.93 -10.67
CA LYS A 395 14.14 15.48 -10.13
C LYS A 395 13.10 15.77 -11.22
N GLY A 396 11.86 15.36 -10.94
CA GLY A 396 10.70 15.51 -11.80
C GLY A 396 10.45 14.27 -12.66
N PRO A 397 9.30 14.21 -13.34
CA PRO A 397 8.89 13.01 -14.07
C PRO A 397 9.81 12.71 -15.27
N ASP A 398 9.80 11.48 -15.75
CA ASP A 398 10.46 11.05 -16.98
C ASP A 398 9.55 10.20 -17.88
N TYR A 399 9.97 9.96 -19.11
CA TYR A 399 9.17 9.18 -20.06
C TYR A 399 9.27 7.66 -19.86
N LYS A 400 10.07 7.15 -18.92
CA LYS A 400 10.32 5.72 -18.68
C LYS A 400 9.47 5.16 -17.55
N MET A 401 9.36 5.90 -16.45
CA MET A 401 8.61 5.54 -15.23
C MET A 401 7.58 6.59 -14.82
N GLY A 402 7.42 7.66 -15.60
CA GLY A 402 6.43 8.69 -15.32
C GLY A 402 6.82 9.50 -14.10
N TRP A 403 5.91 9.57 -13.13
CA TRP A 403 6.12 10.28 -11.87
C TRP A 403 6.89 9.48 -10.82
N GLY A 404 7.24 8.21 -11.11
CA GLY A 404 8.08 7.38 -10.26
C GLY A 404 7.43 6.06 -9.85
N VAL A 405 7.93 5.46 -8.77
CA VAL A 405 7.40 4.20 -8.22
C VAL A 405 6.26 4.49 -7.25
N MET A 406 5.15 3.75 -7.33
CA MET A 406 4.03 3.91 -6.41
C MET A 406 4.44 3.78 -4.94
N ASN A 407 3.92 4.67 -4.09
CA ASN A 407 4.11 4.63 -2.65
C ASN A 407 2.77 4.74 -1.90
N ALA A 408 2.11 3.60 -1.68
CA ALA A 408 0.81 3.53 -1.02
C ALA A 408 0.88 3.96 0.45
N LYS A 409 2.05 3.82 1.11
CA LYS A 409 2.28 4.29 2.48
C LYS A 409 2.09 5.80 2.56
N VAL A 410 2.83 6.55 1.73
CA VAL A 410 2.77 8.02 1.74
C VAL A 410 1.39 8.50 1.26
N ALA A 411 0.77 7.81 0.30
CA ALA A 411 -0.62 8.09 -0.09
C ALA A 411 -1.60 7.97 1.08
N ALA A 412 -1.49 6.92 1.90
CA ALA A 412 -2.33 6.76 3.08
C ALA A 412 -2.02 7.82 4.15
N GLU A 413 -0.76 8.16 4.38
CA GLU A 413 -0.37 9.24 5.30
C GLU A 413 -0.94 10.60 4.83
N VAL A 414 -0.97 10.86 3.52
CA VAL A 414 -1.61 12.07 2.96
C VAL A 414 -3.12 12.08 3.23
N LEU A 415 -3.80 10.93 3.14
CA LEU A 415 -5.23 10.84 3.47
C LEU A 415 -5.48 11.01 4.98
N GLN A 416 -4.68 10.35 5.82
CA GLN A 416 -4.80 10.44 7.28
C GLN A 416 -4.65 11.89 7.78
N ASN A 417 -3.76 12.66 7.17
CA ASN A 417 -3.46 14.03 7.55
C ASN A 417 -4.31 15.09 6.82
N LYS A 418 -5.31 14.66 6.04
CA LYS A 418 -6.17 15.57 5.28
C LYS A 418 -6.81 16.60 6.21
N ASP A 419 -6.79 17.87 5.78
CA ASP A 419 -7.26 19.05 6.49
C ASP A 419 -6.42 19.47 7.72
N TYR A 420 -5.30 18.77 7.97
CA TYR A 420 -4.32 19.13 9.00
C TYR A 420 -2.98 19.58 8.40
N THR A 421 -2.19 18.63 7.87
CA THR A 421 -0.90 18.91 7.19
C THR A 421 -0.90 18.59 5.70
N THR A 422 -2.05 18.13 5.19
CA THR A 422 -2.28 17.88 3.77
C THR A 422 -3.67 18.34 3.36
N LEU A 423 -3.85 18.58 2.06
CA LEU A 423 -5.13 18.89 1.45
C LEU A 423 -5.40 17.88 0.35
N VAL A 424 -6.63 17.36 0.27
CA VAL A 424 -7.11 16.52 -0.83
C VAL A 424 -8.54 16.95 -1.16
N ASN A 425 -8.69 17.90 -2.08
CA ASN A 425 -9.99 18.49 -2.39
C ASN A 425 -10.42 18.18 -3.82
N GLU A 426 -11.71 17.95 -4.01
CA GLU A 426 -12.35 17.89 -5.32
C GLU A 426 -13.11 19.20 -5.58
N GLU A 427 -12.66 19.97 -6.55
CA GLU A 427 -13.13 21.32 -6.86
C GLU A 427 -13.56 21.40 -8.33
N ASN A 428 -14.06 22.57 -8.76
CA ASN A 428 -14.40 22.81 -10.16
C ASN A 428 -14.01 24.21 -10.63
N LEU A 429 -13.77 24.34 -11.94
CA LEU A 429 -13.61 25.60 -12.64
C LEU A 429 -14.72 25.79 -13.66
N THR A 430 -15.21 27.03 -13.77
CA THR A 430 -16.09 27.46 -14.86
C THR A 430 -15.38 28.46 -15.77
N ASN A 431 -15.90 28.66 -16.98
CA ASN A 431 -15.33 29.62 -17.95
C ASN A 431 -15.06 31.00 -17.33
N GLY A 432 -13.84 31.50 -17.52
CA GLY A 432 -13.39 32.81 -17.02
C GLY A 432 -13.05 32.90 -15.52
N ASN A 433 -13.32 31.85 -14.73
CA ASN A 433 -13.03 31.84 -13.30
C ASN A 433 -11.69 31.16 -12.97
N SER A 434 -11.20 31.46 -11.76
CA SER A 434 -10.00 30.87 -11.16
C SER A 434 -10.32 30.38 -9.74
N TYR A 435 -9.60 29.37 -9.29
CA TYR A 435 -9.61 28.92 -7.89
C TYR A 435 -8.31 29.38 -7.22
N SER A 436 -8.38 29.81 -5.96
CA SER A 436 -7.19 30.23 -5.23
C SER A 436 -7.32 29.95 -3.73
N ILE A 437 -6.25 29.41 -3.14
CA ILE A 437 -6.14 29.17 -1.69
C ILE A 437 -4.77 29.63 -1.19
N LYS A 438 -4.70 29.92 0.11
CA LYS A 438 -3.46 30.18 0.81
C LYS A 438 -3.10 28.97 1.67
N VAL A 439 -1.83 28.61 1.66
CA VAL A 439 -1.27 27.54 2.48
C VAL A 439 0.01 28.03 3.13
N THR A 440 0.28 27.61 4.36
CA THR A 440 1.54 27.89 5.03
C THR A 440 2.44 26.68 4.92
N ALA A 441 3.68 26.81 4.46
CA ALA A 441 4.60 25.67 4.45
C ALA A 441 4.97 25.26 5.88
N ASP A 442 4.97 23.96 6.17
CA ASP A 442 5.20 23.42 7.53
C ASP A 442 6.67 23.41 7.94
N GLY A 443 7.60 23.55 6.99
CA GLY A 443 9.05 23.53 7.21
C GLY A 443 9.65 22.14 7.40
N ASN A 444 8.88 21.06 7.28
CA ASN A 444 9.31 19.67 7.49
C ASN A 444 9.64 18.92 6.18
N GLY A 445 9.57 19.60 5.05
CA GLY A 445 9.83 19.02 3.73
C GLY A 445 9.59 20.01 2.59
N PRO A 446 9.59 19.54 1.33
CA PRO A 446 9.14 20.36 0.22
C PRO A 446 7.64 20.63 0.32
N LEU A 447 7.22 21.87 0.05
CA LEU A 447 5.81 22.16 -0.23
C LEU A 447 5.49 21.63 -1.63
N MET A 448 4.56 20.68 -1.71
CA MET A 448 4.12 20.09 -2.98
C MET A 448 2.65 20.40 -3.20
N ALA A 449 2.30 20.84 -4.41
CA ALA A 449 0.90 20.97 -4.82
C ALA A 449 0.72 20.39 -6.22
N SER A 450 -0.30 19.55 -6.40
CA SER A 450 -0.68 19.03 -7.71
C SER A 450 -2.16 19.18 -8.00
N ILE A 451 -2.48 19.35 -9.28
CA ILE A 451 -3.83 19.20 -9.81
C ILE A 451 -3.93 17.96 -10.69
N SER A 452 -5.09 17.30 -10.68
CA SER A 452 -5.42 16.15 -11.51
C SER A 452 -6.88 16.25 -11.98
N TRP A 453 -7.18 15.95 -13.24
CA TRP A 453 -8.56 16.01 -13.73
C TRP A 453 -8.87 14.93 -14.77
N THR A 454 -10.15 14.57 -14.87
CA THR A 454 -10.66 13.73 -15.96
C THR A 454 -11.03 14.63 -17.12
N ASP A 455 -10.20 14.67 -18.15
CA ASP A 455 -10.34 15.54 -19.32
C ASP A 455 -11.33 14.94 -20.34
N PRO A 456 -12.22 15.71 -20.98
CA PRO A 456 -13.09 15.21 -22.04
C PRO A 456 -12.31 14.56 -23.19
N GLU A 457 -12.92 13.66 -23.94
CA GLU A 457 -12.25 13.04 -25.08
C GLU A 457 -11.81 14.08 -26.12
N ALA A 458 -10.61 13.92 -26.70
CA ALA A 458 -10.15 14.82 -27.75
C ALA A 458 -11.08 14.77 -28.97
N VAL A 459 -11.37 15.91 -29.59
CA VAL A 459 -12.20 15.96 -30.81
C VAL A 459 -11.47 15.32 -32.00
N ASN A 460 -10.16 15.52 -32.07
CA ASN A 460 -9.32 15.01 -33.15
C ASN A 460 -8.75 13.64 -32.77
N ILE A 461 -8.69 12.75 -33.76
CA ILE A 461 -8.00 11.46 -33.65
C ILE A 461 -7.00 11.36 -34.80
N ASN A 462 -5.82 10.81 -34.51
CA ASN A 462 -4.83 10.50 -35.53
C ASN A 462 -5.36 9.37 -36.43
N ARG A 463 -5.15 9.49 -37.75
CA ARG A 463 -5.62 8.53 -38.77
C ARG A 463 -4.52 8.13 -39.77
N GLY A 464 -3.25 8.45 -39.48
CA GLY A 464 -2.16 8.15 -40.40
C GLY A 464 -0.95 9.09 -40.33
N ASP A 465 -1.01 10.13 -39.50
CA ASP A 465 0.07 11.12 -39.40
C ASP A 465 1.16 10.56 -38.48
N LEU A 466 2.35 10.33 -39.04
CA LEU A 466 3.49 9.87 -38.26
C LEU A 466 3.91 10.94 -37.25
N ASN A 467 4.06 10.55 -35.97
CA ASN A 467 4.59 11.36 -34.88
C ASN A 467 3.86 12.71 -34.72
N SER A 468 2.52 12.67 -34.70
CA SER A 468 1.69 13.89 -34.71
C SER A 468 1.68 14.57 -33.35
N THR A 469 2.26 15.77 -33.28
CA THR A 469 2.35 16.56 -32.04
C THR A 469 1.06 17.30 -31.68
N THR A 470 -0.09 16.87 -32.19
CA THR A 470 -1.38 17.51 -31.91
C THR A 470 -1.84 17.12 -30.51
N ALA A 471 -1.85 18.08 -29.59
CA ALA A 471 -2.28 17.85 -28.21
C ALA A 471 -3.68 17.23 -28.14
N ALA A 472 -3.80 16.13 -27.38
CA ALA A 472 -5.08 15.49 -27.10
C ALA A 472 -5.86 16.21 -26.00
N ILE A 473 -5.22 17.06 -25.19
CA ILE A 473 -5.86 17.79 -24.09
C ILE A 473 -6.96 18.71 -24.61
N MET A 474 -8.10 18.76 -23.91
CA MET A 474 -9.24 19.60 -24.26
C MET A 474 -9.39 20.78 -23.31
N ASN A 475 -9.33 20.51 -22.01
CA ASN A 475 -9.38 21.52 -20.97
C ASN A 475 -7.97 21.67 -20.36
N ASP A 476 -7.25 22.69 -20.81
CA ASP A 476 -5.90 23.03 -20.33
C ASP A 476 -6.01 23.84 -19.03
N LEU A 477 -5.84 23.15 -17.90
CA LEU A 477 -5.76 23.75 -16.57
C LEU A 477 -4.31 24.06 -16.21
N ASP A 478 -4.10 25.14 -15.47
CA ASP A 478 -2.77 25.63 -15.05
C ASP A 478 -2.73 25.85 -13.54
N ILE A 479 -1.82 25.17 -12.83
CA ILE A 479 -1.47 25.48 -11.44
C ILE A 479 -0.29 26.46 -11.38
N ARG A 480 -0.38 27.44 -10.49
CA ARG A 480 0.71 28.35 -10.12
C ARG A 480 0.79 28.47 -8.60
N ILE A 481 1.99 28.50 -8.05
CA ILE A 481 2.21 28.89 -6.65
C ILE A 481 2.96 30.22 -6.65
N THR A 482 2.55 31.16 -5.81
CA THR A 482 3.18 32.48 -5.72
C THR A 482 3.53 32.86 -4.28
N LYS A 483 4.67 33.53 -4.11
CA LYS A 483 5.10 34.13 -2.82
C LYS A 483 6.07 35.26 -3.08
N GLY A 484 5.85 36.42 -2.45
CA GLY A 484 6.81 37.54 -2.49
C GLY A 484 7.14 38.07 -3.89
N GLY A 485 6.25 37.89 -4.87
CA GLY A 485 6.47 38.26 -6.28
C GLY A 485 7.14 37.18 -7.14
N GLU A 486 7.57 36.05 -6.56
CA GLU A 486 8.00 34.87 -7.30
C GLU A 486 6.80 33.99 -7.69
N THR A 487 6.89 33.39 -8.88
CA THR A 487 5.92 32.42 -9.39
C THR A 487 6.62 31.11 -9.68
N TYR A 488 6.15 30.04 -9.05
CA TYR A 488 6.59 28.67 -9.27
C TYR A 488 5.69 28.00 -10.32
N LEU A 489 6.31 27.26 -11.23
CA LEU A 489 5.68 26.63 -12.38
C LEU A 489 5.72 25.10 -12.24
N PRO A 490 4.78 24.37 -12.87
CA PRO A 490 4.76 22.91 -12.81
C PRO A 490 5.91 22.28 -13.59
N TRP A 491 6.12 20.99 -13.36
CA TRP A 491 7.03 20.19 -14.18
C TRP A 491 6.46 19.95 -15.58
N LYS A 492 7.37 19.88 -16.56
CA LYS A 492 7.09 19.44 -17.93
C LYS A 492 8.29 18.71 -18.52
N LEU A 493 8.01 17.87 -19.52
CA LEU A 493 9.02 17.23 -20.36
C LEU A 493 9.06 17.82 -21.77
N ASN A 494 10.10 17.45 -22.51
CA ASN A 494 10.27 17.81 -23.92
C ASN A 494 10.41 16.51 -24.74
N PRO A 495 9.42 16.13 -25.56
CA PRO A 495 9.47 14.86 -26.30
C PRO A 495 10.63 14.82 -27.30
N ALA A 496 11.04 15.96 -27.86
CA ALA A 496 12.20 16.03 -28.75
C ALA A 496 13.55 15.78 -28.04
N LYS A 497 13.53 15.71 -26.70
CA LYS A 497 14.68 15.40 -25.84
C LYS A 497 14.25 14.43 -24.73
N ALA A 498 13.63 13.31 -25.10
CA ALA A 498 12.95 12.42 -24.15
C ALA A 498 13.83 11.81 -23.05
N ASN A 499 15.16 11.89 -23.17
CA ASN A 499 16.09 11.39 -22.16
C ASN A 499 16.71 12.51 -21.29
N ASP A 500 16.36 13.79 -21.52
CA ASP A 500 16.76 14.91 -20.68
C ASP A 500 15.86 14.96 -19.41
N ALA A 501 16.38 15.52 -18.32
CA ALA A 501 15.61 15.73 -17.10
C ALA A 501 14.44 16.71 -17.30
N ALA A 502 13.39 16.57 -16.49
CA ALA A 502 12.26 17.49 -16.48
C ALA A 502 12.69 18.93 -16.19
N THR A 503 11.89 19.86 -16.71
CA THR A 503 12.09 21.30 -16.51
C THR A 503 10.81 21.91 -15.97
N LYS A 504 10.92 23.11 -15.37
CA LYS A 504 9.75 23.87 -14.93
C LYS A 504 9.19 24.73 -16.06
N GLY A 505 7.87 24.78 -16.19
CA GLY A 505 7.16 25.59 -17.17
C GLY A 505 5.75 25.09 -17.41
N ASP A 506 4.95 25.82 -18.19
CA ASP A 506 3.59 25.40 -18.55
C ASP A 506 3.59 23.99 -19.15
N ASN A 507 2.91 23.06 -18.47
CA ASN A 507 2.47 21.83 -19.10
C ASN A 507 1.25 22.18 -19.96
N LYS A 508 1.14 21.54 -21.13
CA LYS A 508 0.11 21.86 -22.13
C LYS A 508 -0.57 20.62 -22.68
N VAL A 509 -0.27 19.46 -22.09
CA VAL A 509 -0.56 18.17 -22.70
C VAL A 509 -1.07 17.19 -21.66
N ASP A 510 -0.61 17.24 -20.41
CA ASP A 510 -1.02 16.30 -19.37
C ASP A 510 -2.21 16.82 -18.55
N PRO A 511 -3.22 15.98 -18.24
CA PRO A 511 -4.28 16.31 -17.29
C PRO A 511 -3.84 16.14 -15.82
N TYR A 512 -2.58 16.46 -15.56
CA TYR A 512 -1.94 16.43 -14.24
C TYR A 512 -0.76 17.39 -14.23
N GLU A 513 -0.72 18.30 -13.25
CA GLU A 513 0.40 19.21 -13.04
C GLU A 513 0.85 19.18 -11.58
N ARG A 514 2.16 19.19 -11.32
CA ARG A 514 2.74 19.24 -9.96
C ARG A 514 3.85 20.28 -9.84
N ILE A 515 3.81 21.04 -8.74
CA ILE A 515 4.82 21.99 -8.32
C ILE A 515 5.42 21.49 -7.00
N ASP A 516 6.76 21.50 -6.93
CA ASP A 516 7.54 21.11 -5.76
C ASP A 516 8.43 22.30 -5.40
N ILE A 517 8.38 22.76 -4.14
CA ILE A 517 9.18 23.87 -3.62
C ILE A 517 10.01 23.35 -2.45
N ASP A 518 11.29 23.11 -2.68
CA ASP A 518 12.23 22.70 -1.64
C ASP A 518 12.42 23.81 -0.59
N ASN A 519 12.56 23.43 0.69
CA ASN A 519 12.80 24.35 1.82
C ASN A 519 11.77 25.50 1.89
N ALA A 520 10.52 25.21 1.57
CA ALA A 520 9.44 26.17 1.64
C ALA A 520 9.20 26.64 3.09
N SER A 521 8.84 27.91 3.26
CA SER A 521 8.55 28.51 4.57
C SER A 521 7.50 29.60 4.46
N GLY A 522 6.68 29.82 5.47
CA GLY A 522 5.66 30.89 5.45
C GLY A 522 4.53 30.66 4.44
N GLU A 523 3.75 31.70 4.18
CA GLU A 523 2.52 31.61 3.37
C GLU A 523 2.81 31.65 1.85
N TYR A 524 2.17 30.76 1.11
CA TYR A 524 2.12 30.69 -0.35
C TYR A 524 0.68 30.77 -0.84
N THR A 525 0.45 31.36 -2.01
CA THR A 525 -0.86 31.35 -2.68
C THR A 525 -0.82 30.37 -3.85
N ILE A 526 -1.67 29.35 -3.81
CA ILE A 526 -1.90 28.40 -4.91
C ILE A 526 -3.07 28.95 -5.73
N THR A 527 -2.90 29.01 -7.05
CA THR A 527 -3.92 29.47 -7.99
C THR A 527 -4.05 28.47 -9.12
N ILE A 528 -5.29 28.10 -9.44
CA ILE A 528 -5.64 27.24 -10.56
C ILE A 528 -6.49 28.05 -11.54
N THR A 529 -6.06 28.08 -12.80
CA THR A 529 -6.73 28.74 -13.92
C THR A 529 -6.95 27.77 -15.07
N HIS A 530 -7.61 28.21 -16.14
CA HIS A 530 -7.71 27.46 -17.38
C HIS A 530 -7.44 28.36 -18.60
N LYS A 531 -6.99 27.75 -19.69
CA LYS A 531 -6.81 28.44 -20.97
C LYS A 531 -8.04 28.27 -21.86
N GLY A 532 -8.37 29.34 -22.59
CA GLY A 532 -9.43 29.31 -23.58
C GLY A 532 -10.81 29.13 -22.97
N SER A 533 -11.60 28.21 -23.53
CA SER A 533 -12.93 27.87 -23.01
C SER A 533 -12.97 26.39 -22.65
N LEU A 534 -13.44 26.10 -21.45
CA LEU A 534 -13.70 24.76 -20.98
C LEU A 534 -14.81 24.12 -21.81
N THR A 535 -14.57 22.89 -22.25
CA THR A 535 -15.58 22.01 -22.82
C THR A 535 -16.75 21.88 -21.84
N ASN A 536 -17.99 22.02 -22.32
CA ASN A 536 -19.21 22.07 -21.49
C ASN A 536 -19.26 23.23 -20.47
N GLY A 537 -18.28 24.13 -20.46
CA GLY A 537 -18.22 25.29 -19.58
C GLY A 537 -17.78 25.02 -18.14
N LEU A 538 -17.43 23.77 -17.81
CA LEU A 538 -17.06 23.31 -16.48
C LEU A 538 -15.96 22.24 -16.58
N GLN A 539 -15.00 22.24 -15.65
CA GLN A 539 -14.06 21.14 -15.44
C GLN A 539 -13.87 20.91 -13.94
N ASP A 540 -14.21 19.72 -13.47
CA ASP A 540 -13.85 19.25 -12.13
C ASP A 540 -12.34 18.94 -12.09
N PHE A 541 -11.68 19.25 -10.98
CA PHE A 541 -10.28 18.91 -10.74
C PHE A 541 -10.06 18.56 -9.28
N SER A 542 -9.01 17.78 -9.01
CA SER A 542 -8.57 17.48 -7.66
C SER A 542 -7.33 18.29 -7.34
N LEU A 543 -7.29 18.95 -6.18
CA LEU A 543 -6.14 19.64 -5.64
C LEU A 543 -5.57 18.84 -4.47
N ILE A 544 -4.29 18.49 -4.57
CA ILE A 544 -3.58 17.75 -3.53
C ILE A 544 -2.37 18.57 -3.08
N VAL A 545 -2.26 18.82 -1.78
CA VAL A 545 -1.18 19.61 -1.17
C VAL A 545 -0.55 18.82 -0.02
N SER A 546 0.77 18.81 0.07
CA SER A 546 1.54 18.26 1.19
C SER A 546 2.74 19.16 1.53
N GLY A 547 3.32 18.98 2.72
CA GLY A 547 4.35 19.90 3.24
C GLY A 547 3.77 21.28 3.61
N ALA A 548 2.49 21.31 4.01
CA ALA A 548 1.76 22.52 4.31
C ALA A 548 1.01 22.37 5.64
N GLN A 549 1.03 23.40 6.48
CA GLN A 549 0.10 23.55 7.57
C GLN A 549 -1.22 24.13 7.05
N ILE A 550 -2.25 23.29 7.00
CA ILE A 550 -3.61 23.64 6.55
C ILE A 550 -4.43 24.21 7.70
N SER A 551 -4.24 23.67 8.90
CA SER A 551 -4.90 24.10 10.14
C SER A 551 -3.90 24.68 11.14
N THR A 552 -4.34 25.66 11.92
CA THR A 552 -3.59 26.23 13.06
C THR A 552 -3.63 25.32 14.31
N CYS A 553 -4.39 24.23 14.25
CA CYS A 553 -4.48 23.23 15.32
C CYS A 553 -3.11 22.59 15.63
N SER A 554 -2.95 22.08 16.84
CA SER A 554 -1.76 21.35 17.30
C SER A 554 -2.12 19.99 17.89
N LEU A 555 -1.34 18.95 17.55
CA LEU A 555 -1.44 17.61 18.14
C LEU A 555 -0.56 17.42 19.38
N GLU A 556 -0.17 18.51 20.04
CA GLU A 556 0.50 18.42 21.34
C GLU A 556 -0.47 17.87 22.40
N VAL A 557 0.03 16.96 23.23
CA VAL A 557 -0.71 16.41 24.37
C VAL A 557 -0.98 17.53 25.36
N PRO A 558 -2.24 17.79 25.77
CA PRO A 558 -2.56 18.83 26.73
C PRO A 558 -1.79 18.67 28.06
N THR A 559 -1.21 19.76 28.55
CA THR A 559 -0.47 19.84 29.81
C THR A 559 -1.14 20.78 30.81
N GLY A 560 -0.73 20.70 32.08
CA GLY A 560 -1.23 21.59 33.12
C GLY A 560 -2.69 21.35 33.51
N LEU A 561 -3.17 20.12 33.39
CA LEU A 561 -4.54 19.77 33.78
C LEU A 561 -4.71 19.93 35.31
N GLU A 562 -5.61 20.82 35.73
CA GLU A 562 -5.82 21.19 37.14
C GLU A 562 -7.29 21.48 37.47
N VAL A 563 -7.62 21.49 38.76
CA VAL A 563 -8.92 21.96 39.27
C VAL A 563 -8.84 23.48 39.48
N LEU A 564 -9.68 24.23 38.76
CA LEU A 564 -9.81 25.69 38.88
C LEU A 564 -10.59 26.08 40.13
N ASP A 565 -11.83 25.58 40.21
CA ASP A 565 -12.75 25.83 41.30
C ASP A 565 -13.78 24.71 41.43
N SER A 566 -14.56 24.73 42.51
CA SER A 566 -15.64 23.79 42.74
C SER A 566 -16.81 24.45 43.45
N SER A 567 -18.00 24.00 43.12
CA SER A 567 -19.27 24.39 43.72
C SER A 567 -19.80 23.25 44.59
N LYS A 568 -21.07 23.36 45.02
CA LYS A 568 -21.74 22.32 45.80
C LYS A 568 -21.85 20.97 45.07
N ASP A 569 -21.98 20.99 43.75
CA ASP A 569 -22.29 19.82 42.91
C ASP A 569 -21.52 19.76 41.58
N ALA A 570 -20.53 20.65 41.40
CA ALA A 570 -19.71 20.69 40.19
C ALA A 570 -18.25 21.05 40.47
N THR A 571 -17.36 20.60 39.59
CA THR A 571 -15.93 20.96 39.60
C THR A 571 -15.53 21.43 38.22
N ASN A 572 -14.82 22.54 38.18
CA ASN A 572 -14.30 23.11 36.95
C ASN A 572 -12.82 22.76 36.80
N ILE A 573 -12.46 22.18 35.67
CA ILE A 573 -11.08 21.79 35.35
C ILE A 573 -10.56 22.61 34.18
N SER A 574 -9.26 22.89 34.15
CA SER A 574 -8.60 23.54 33.01
C SER A 574 -7.26 22.93 32.67
N TRP A 575 -6.78 23.24 31.48
CA TRP A 575 -5.46 22.90 30.97
C TRP A 575 -4.87 24.08 30.19
N GLU A 576 -3.59 23.97 29.83
CA GLU A 576 -2.94 24.94 28.96
C GLU A 576 -3.51 24.84 27.53
N GLY A 577 -4.24 25.87 27.10
CA GLY A 577 -4.82 25.92 25.76
C GLY A 577 -3.77 26.13 24.65
N ILE A 578 -3.90 25.37 23.57
CA ILE A 578 -3.02 25.41 22.39
C ILE A 578 -3.80 25.87 21.16
N GLY A 579 -3.59 27.11 20.73
CA GLY A 579 -4.15 27.62 19.46
C GLY A 579 -5.68 27.48 19.33
N GLU A 580 -6.15 27.26 18.10
CA GLU A 580 -7.55 26.92 17.79
C GLU A 580 -7.68 25.39 17.66
N THR A 581 -7.63 24.70 18.80
CA THR A 581 -7.65 23.22 18.89
C THR A 581 -8.92 22.73 19.56
N LEU A 582 -9.54 21.68 19.00
CA LEU A 582 -10.65 20.99 19.64
C LEU A 582 -10.10 20.00 20.67
N TYR A 583 -10.73 19.88 21.83
CA TYR A 583 -10.35 18.94 22.88
C TYR A 583 -11.45 17.91 23.11
N GLU A 584 -11.04 16.67 23.36
CA GLU A 584 -11.88 15.67 24.02
C GLU A 584 -11.50 15.60 25.48
N VAL A 585 -12.45 15.92 26.36
CA VAL A 585 -12.34 15.71 27.80
C VAL A 585 -13.06 14.42 28.14
N GLN A 586 -12.32 13.48 28.73
CA GLN A 586 -12.92 12.29 29.31
C GLN A 586 -12.89 12.37 30.83
N PHE A 587 -14.01 12.03 31.47
CA PHE A 587 -14.09 11.96 32.92
C PHE A 587 -14.96 10.80 33.41
N LYS A 588 -14.63 10.28 34.60
CA LYS A 588 -15.42 9.23 35.27
C LYS A 588 -15.23 9.25 36.77
N SER A 589 -16.12 8.57 37.48
CA SER A 589 -15.86 8.21 38.88
C SER A 589 -14.97 6.97 38.94
N ILE A 590 -14.10 6.88 39.94
CA ILE A 590 -13.20 5.74 40.12
C ILE A 590 -13.96 4.40 40.28
N ASP A 591 -15.21 4.46 40.75
CA ASP A 591 -16.09 3.30 40.94
C ASP A 591 -16.69 2.77 39.62
N THR A 592 -16.39 3.42 38.50
CA THR A 592 -16.92 3.07 37.17
C THR A 592 -15.79 2.84 36.17
N ASP A 593 -16.02 1.93 35.22
CA ASP A 593 -15.08 1.66 34.12
C ASP A 593 -15.38 2.48 32.86
N GLU A 594 -16.56 3.08 32.78
CA GLU A 594 -17.02 3.85 31.62
C GLU A 594 -16.63 5.33 31.74
N TRP A 595 -15.96 5.84 30.71
CA TRP A 595 -15.63 7.25 30.57
C TRP A 595 -16.79 8.00 29.92
N ASN A 596 -17.20 9.12 30.52
CA ASN A 596 -17.98 10.14 29.83
C ASN A 596 -17.01 10.95 28.96
N SER A 597 -17.46 11.43 27.81
CA SER A 597 -16.65 12.17 26.84
C SER A 597 -17.40 13.40 26.36
N GLU A 598 -16.73 14.55 26.36
CA GLU A 598 -17.25 15.83 25.88
C GLU A 598 -16.23 16.50 24.97
N MET A 599 -16.73 17.18 23.94
CA MET A 599 -15.93 17.83 22.90
C MET A 599 -16.11 19.35 22.98
N LEU A 600 -15.01 20.09 23.16
CA LEU A 600 -15.07 21.55 23.31
C LEU A 600 -13.82 22.27 22.79
N TRP A 601 -13.96 23.55 22.46
CA TRP A 601 -12.86 24.39 21.95
C TRP A 601 -12.17 25.20 23.03
N GLU A 602 -12.83 25.34 24.18
CA GLU A 602 -12.30 26.01 25.36
C GLU A 602 -11.32 25.09 26.11
N SER A 603 -10.34 25.67 26.79
CA SER A 603 -9.37 24.92 27.62
C SER A 603 -9.85 24.73 29.06
N GLU A 604 -11.16 24.63 29.24
CA GLU A 604 -11.85 24.61 30.54
C GLU A 604 -13.16 23.83 30.43
N PHE A 605 -13.45 22.95 31.38
CA PHE A 605 -14.63 22.10 31.38
C PHE A 605 -15.22 21.95 32.78
N THR A 606 -16.55 22.11 32.89
CA THR A 606 -17.27 21.93 34.15
C THR A 606 -17.92 20.55 34.23
N MET A 607 -17.42 19.72 35.14
CA MET A 607 -18.03 18.45 35.53
C MET A 607 -19.19 18.70 36.50
N THR A 608 -20.41 18.28 36.17
CA THR A 608 -21.62 18.48 37.01
C THR A 608 -22.11 17.18 37.65
N ASP A 609 -23.09 17.30 38.55
CA ASP A 609 -23.75 16.19 39.25
C ASP A 609 -22.77 15.30 40.05
N LEU A 610 -21.75 15.92 40.64
CA LEU A 610 -20.73 15.23 41.43
C LEU A 610 -21.24 14.90 42.83
N GLU A 611 -20.88 13.72 43.33
CA GLU A 611 -21.26 13.26 44.66
C GLU A 611 -20.12 13.47 45.67
N VAL A 612 -20.45 14.13 46.78
CA VAL A 612 -19.47 14.42 47.85
C VAL A 612 -18.89 13.12 48.42
N GLY A 613 -17.56 13.07 48.54
CA GLY A 613 -16.79 11.92 49.03
C GLY A 613 -16.44 10.88 47.95
N LYS A 614 -16.75 11.15 46.68
CA LYS A 614 -16.30 10.31 45.56
C LYS A 614 -15.02 10.85 44.91
N VAL A 615 -14.20 9.92 44.42
CA VAL A 615 -13.02 10.23 43.62
C VAL A 615 -13.39 10.20 42.14
N TYR A 616 -12.91 11.20 41.41
CA TYR A 616 -13.09 11.35 39.97
C TYR A 616 -11.74 11.41 39.27
N GLU A 617 -11.70 10.85 38.07
CA GLU A 617 -10.59 10.91 37.14
C GLU A 617 -11.00 11.74 35.92
N ALA A 618 -10.10 12.58 35.42
CA ALA A 618 -10.25 13.33 34.18
C ALA A 618 -8.97 13.27 33.34
N ARG A 619 -9.10 13.26 32.02
CA ARG A 619 -7.99 13.33 31.06
C ARG A 619 -8.43 14.04 29.79
N VAL A 620 -7.50 14.70 29.12
CA VAL A 620 -7.81 15.53 27.94
C VAL A 620 -6.87 15.18 26.80
N ARG A 621 -7.37 15.21 25.56
CA ARG A 621 -6.53 15.14 24.36
C ARG A 621 -6.93 16.19 23.34
N SER A 622 -5.94 16.66 22.59
CA SER A 622 -6.11 17.53 21.41
C SER A 622 -6.58 16.73 20.19
N ILE A 623 -7.47 17.33 19.40
CA ILE A 623 -8.06 16.80 18.18
C ILE A 623 -7.98 17.87 17.10
N CYS A 624 -7.29 17.58 16.00
CA CYS A 624 -7.23 18.46 14.83
C CYS A 624 -8.18 18.03 13.73
N THR A 625 -8.34 16.71 13.55
CA THR A 625 -9.38 16.09 12.72
C THR A 625 -9.79 14.80 13.39
N GLU A 626 -10.86 14.15 12.92
CA GLU A 626 -11.28 12.84 13.43
C GLU A 626 -10.15 11.78 13.38
N ASN A 627 -9.19 11.96 12.46
CA ASN A 627 -8.09 11.04 12.20
C ASN A 627 -6.73 11.54 12.69
N ALA A 628 -6.68 12.77 13.24
CA ALA A 628 -5.49 13.41 13.77
C ALA A 628 -5.76 13.82 15.22
N VAL A 629 -5.39 12.96 16.17
CA VAL A 629 -5.58 13.14 17.61
C VAL A 629 -4.29 12.87 18.37
N SER A 630 -4.08 13.59 19.46
CA SER A 630 -2.98 13.35 20.40
C SER A 630 -3.29 12.19 21.36
N GLU A 631 -2.26 11.71 22.06
CA GLU A 631 -2.46 10.89 23.26
C GLU A 631 -3.20 11.68 24.35
N PHE A 632 -3.84 10.99 25.28
CA PHE A 632 -4.42 11.64 26.45
C PHE A 632 -3.32 12.18 27.37
N SER A 633 -3.62 13.31 28.02
CA SER A 633 -2.86 13.86 29.12
C SER A 633 -2.68 12.85 30.27
N ASP A 634 -1.79 13.18 31.20
CA ASP A 634 -1.80 12.53 32.51
C ASP A 634 -3.21 12.66 33.14
N ILE A 635 -3.59 11.65 33.94
CA ILE A 635 -4.89 11.62 34.61
C ILE A 635 -4.88 12.59 35.79
N LEU A 636 -5.83 13.52 35.79
CA LEU A 636 -6.18 14.34 36.96
C LEU A 636 -7.12 13.54 37.86
N GLU A 637 -6.69 13.28 39.10
CA GLU A 637 -7.49 12.59 40.12
C GLU A 637 -7.81 13.55 41.28
N PHE A 638 -9.07 13.61 41.70
CA PHE A 638 -9.50 14.42 42.85
C PHE A 638 -10.70 13.82 43.59
N GLU A 639 -10.75 14.02 44.91
CA GLU A 639 -11.91 13.70 45.73
C GLU A 639 -12.85 14.91 45.80
N PHE A 640 -14.07 14.75 45.30
CA PHE A 640 -15.05 15.83 45.31
C PHE A 640 -15.61 16.05 46.73
N ASN A 641 -15.39 17.24 47.28
CA ASN A 641 -15.81 17.65 48.62
C ASN A 641 -16.71 18.90 48.61
N GLY A 642 -17.40 19.18 47.50
CA GLY A 642 -18.20 20.38 47.31
C GLY A 642 -17.32 21.64 47.14
N GLU A 643 -17.71 22.76 47.76
CA GLU A 643 -16.92 24.01 47.72
C GLU A 643 -15.53 23.87 48.38
N GLU A 644 -15.33 22.83 49.19
CA GLU A 644 -14.04 22.50 49.81
C GLU A 644 -13.22 21.49 48.99
N THR A 645 -13.63 21.18 47.76
CA THR A 645 -12.86 20.30 46.86
C THR A 645 -11.47 20.89 46.67
N GLN A 646 -10.47 20.13 47.10
CA GLN A 646 -9.07 20.40 46.84
C GLN A 646 -8.52 19.24 46.04
N ILE A 647 -7.54 19.53 45.19
CA ILE A 647 -6.75 18.48 44.54
C ILE A 647 -6.19 17.60 45.65
N MET A 648 -6.24 16.28 45.47
CA MET A 648 -5.42 15.39 46.31
C MET A 648 -3.96 15.73 46.03
N GLN A 649 -3.38 16.64 46.82
CA GLN A 649 -1.94 16.79 46.86
C GLN A 649 -1.40 15.48 47.43
N ASN A 650 -0.96 14.60 46.54
CA ASN A 650 0.05 13.63 46.89
C ASN A 650 1.28 14.43 47.35
N ALA A 651 1.35 14.73 48.66
CA ALA A 651 2.62 15.00 49.28
C ALA A 651 3.48 13.76 49.02
N PRO A 652 4.64 13.87 48.34
CA PRO A 652 5.50 12.72 48.16
C PRO A 652 6.00 12.32 49.55
N LEU A 653 5.38 11.30 50.13
CA LEU A 653 5.98 10.50 51.20
C LEU A 653 6.96 9.53 50.56
N THR A 654 7.97 10.09 49.91
CA THR A 654 9.13 9.34 49.46
C THR A 654 10.33 10.25 49.61
N ILE A 655 11.14 9.96 50.63
CA ILE A 655 12.58 10.12 50.49
C ILE A 655 12.91 9.46 49.14
N PRO A 656 13.60 10.12 48.19
CA PRO A 656 13.96 9.50 46.94
C PRO A 656 14.99 8.41 47.26
N GLN A 657 14.49 7.21 47.56
CA GLN A 657 15.26 6.01 47.39
C GLN A 657 15.32 5.83 45.89
N GLU A 658 16.45 6.22 45.31
CA GLU A 658 16.67 6.10 43.89
C GLU A 658 16.37 4.65 43.49
N LEU A 659 15.32 4.46 42.67
CA LEU A 659 14.97 3.15 42.16
C LEU A 659 16.20 2.64 41.41
N ASN A 660 16.86 1.62 41.94
CA ASN A 660 18.00 0.99 41.31
C ASN A 660 17.57 -0.41 40.92
N ILE A 661 17.48 -0.63 39.61
CA ILE A 661 17.08 -1.93 39.05
C ILE A 661 18.31 -2.63 38.49
N SER A 662 18.46 -3.90 38.83
CA SER A 662 19.33 -4.84 38.12
C SER A 662 18.52 -6.05 37.69
N VAL A 663 19.01 -6.78 36.68
CA VAL A 663 18.27 -7.89 36.09
C VAL A 663 19.12 -9.14 35.95
N TYR A 664 18.52 -10.30 36.25
CA TYR A 664 19.18 -11.59 36.12
C TYR A 664 18.18 -12.74 35.86
N PRO A 665 18.60 -13.81 35.18
CA PRO A 665 19.86 -13.91 34.43
C PRO A 665 19.84 -12.98 33.21
N ASN A 666 21.01 -12.44 32.86
CA ASN A 666 21.24 -11.71 31.62
C ASN A 666 22.47 -12.34 30.94
N PRO A 667 22.31 -13.19 29.91
CA PRO A 667 21.08 -13.38 29.14
C PRO A 667 19.92 -14.13 29.82
N ALA A 668 18.68 -13.70 29.55
CA ALA A 668 17.44 -14.33 30.01
C ALA A 668 16.95 -15.40 29.02
N VAL A 669 16.26 -16.44 29.50
CA VAL A 669 15.74 -17.54 28.64
C VAL A 669 14.21 -17.62 28.70
N SER A 670 13.63 -17.78 29.90
CA SER A 670 12.18 -17.83 30.08
C SER A 670 11.68 -16.79 31.07
N TYR A 671 12.52 -16.41 32.03
CA TYR A 671 12.22 -15.41 33.04
C TYR A 671 13.38 -14.44 33.16
N LEU A 672 13.03 -13.18 33.41
CA LEU A 672 13.93 -12.10 33.77
C LEU A 672 13.51 -11.62 35.16
N ASN A 673 14.37 -11.82 36.16
CA ASN A 673 14.13 -11.29 37.49
C ASN A 673 14.63 -9.85 37.56
N VAL A 674 13.87 -9.00 38.24
CA VAL A 674 14.17 -7.60 38.51
C VAL A 674 14.54 -7.50 39.99
N GLU A 675 15.81 -7.24 40.27
CA GLU A 675 16.32 -7.03 41.61
C GLU A 675 16.17 -5.55 41.97
N ALA A 676 15.07 -5.23 42.66
CA ALA A 676 14.72 -3.91 43.19
C ALA A 676 13.67 -4.04 44.30
N GLU A 677 13.58 -3.06 45.19
CA GLU A 677 12.44 -2.91 46.11
C GLU A 677 11.27 -2.30 45.33
N LEU A 678 10.34 -3.15 44.87
CA LEU A 678 9.20 -2.76 44.03
C LEU A 678 7.90 -2.76 44.84
N SER A 679 7.05 -1.76 44.64
CA SER A 679 5.70 -1.73 45.19
C SER A 679 4.78 -2.78 44.54
N GLN A 680 3.58 -2.97 45.09
CA GLN A 680 2.59 -3.88 44.50
C GLN A 680 2.05 -3.37 43.14
N ASP A 681 2.22 -2.08 42.85
CA ASP A 681 1.74 -1.42 41.64
C ASP A 681 2.85 -1.15 40.61
N ALA A 682 4.08 -1.59 40.90
CA ALA A 682 5.20 -1.47 39.97
C ALA A 682 4.86 -2.10 38.61
N GLN A 683 4.99 -1.29 37.56
CA GLN A 683 4.75 -1.69 36.19
C GLN A 683 6.08 -1.87 35.46
N TYR A 684 6.08 -2.76 34.48
CA TYR A 684 7.18 -2.89 33.55
C TYR A 684 6.68 -2.75 32.12
N SER A 685 7.57 -2.23 31.28
CA SER A 685 7.48 -2.30 29.83
C SER A 685 8.79 -2.83 29.28
N ILE A 686 8.72 -3.81 28.39
CA ILE A 686 9.86 -4.26 27.60
C ILE A 686 9.75 -3.54 26.26
N VAL A 687 10.82 -2.85 25.90
CA VAL A 687 10.91 -1.99 24.74
C VAL A 687 12.02 -2.49 23.83
N THR A 688 11.79 -2.47 22.53
CA THR A 688 12.85 -2.70 21.54
C THR A 688 13.88 -1.56 21.58
N THR A 689 15.04 -1.74 20.97
CA THR A 689 16.01 -0.64 20.82
C THR A 689 15.52 0.51 19.94
N SER A 690 14.42 0.32 19.19
CA SER A 690 13.76 1.33 18.37
C SER A 690 12.64 2.11 19.09
N GLY A 691 12.36 1.80 20.37
CA GLY A 691 11.38 2.52 21.17
C GLY A 691 9.98 1.89 21.24
N ASN A 692 9.75 0.75 20.56
CA ASN A 692 8.43 0.10 20.55
C ASN A 692 8.22 -0.77 21.79
N VAL A 693 7.08 -0.60 22.46
CA VAL A 693 6.69 -1.42 23.62
C VAL A 693 6.15 -2.77 23.14
N ILE A 694 6.85 -3.86 23.47
CA ILE A 694 6.49 -5.23 23.03
C ILE A 694 5.84 -6.08 24.11
N LYS A 695 5.97 -5.67 25.37
CA LYS A 695 5.31 -6.33 26.50
C LYS A 695 5.17 -5.36 27.66
N LYS A 696 3.99 -5.27 28.27
CA LYS A 696 3.75 -4.47 29.47
C LYS A 696 2.96 -5.27 30.52
N GLY A 697 3.07 -4.89 31.78
CA GLY A 697 2.28 -5.47 32.86
C GLY A 697 2.77 -5.03 34.24
N LYS A 698 2.16 -5.56 35.30
CA LYS A 698 2.66 -5.40 36.67
C LYS A 698 3.76 -6.43 36.97
N THR A 699 4.75 -6.08 37.80
CA THR A 699 5.77 -7.01 38.26
C THR A 699 6.13 -6.77 39.72
N GLN A 700 6.37 -7.86 40.45
CA GLN A 700 6.92 -7.84 41.81
C GLN A 700 8.32 -8.47 41.85
N GLY A 701 9.04 -8.45 40.72
CA GLY A 701 10.43 -8.91 40.65
C GLY A 701 10.72 -10.06 39.70
N SER A 702 9.72 -10.64 39.01
CA SER A 702 9.95 -11.62 37.93
C SER A 702 9.03 -11.37 36.75
N ILE A 703 9.58 -11.46 35.54
CA ILE A 703 8.89 -11.21 34.29
C ILE A 703 9.09 -12.42 33.38
N ASN A 704 7.99 -13.01 32.90
CA ASN A 704 8.06 -14.05 31.88
C ASN A 704 8.42 -13.41 30.53
N VAL A 705 9.57 -13.80 29.99
CA VAL A 705 10.11 -13.33 28.70
C VAL A 705 10.21 -14.45 27.67
N SER A 706 9.63 -15.63 27.91
CA SER A 706 9.74 -16.79 27.01
C SER A 706 9.13 -16.55 25.63
N SER A 707 8.16 -15.62 25.54
CA SER A 707 7.51 -15.21 24.29
C SER A 707 8.32 -14.22 23.46
N LEU A 708 9.43 -13.69 23.99
CA LEU A 708 10.28 -12.76 23.27
C LEU A 708 11.29 -13.52 22.41
N SER A 709 11.47 -13.05 21.17
CA SER A 709 12.55 -13.50 20.28
C SER A 709 13.93 -13.21 20.90
N SER A 710 14.96 -13.93 20.46
CA SER A 710 16.33 -13.66 20.92
C SER A 710 16.79 -12.28 20.46
N GLY A 711 17.36 -11.46 21.36
CA GLY A 711 17.70 -10.08 21.03
C GLY A 711 17.99 -9.19 22.23
N LEU A 712 18.43 -7.95 21.97
CA LEU A 712 18.66 -6.92 22.99
C LEU A 712 17.38 -6.14 23.23
N TYR A 713 16.97 -6.03 24.48
CA TYR A 713 15.78 -5.30 24.90
C TYR A 713 16.11 -4.31 26.01
N VAL A 714 15.27 -3.28 26.13
CA VAL A 714 15.28 -2.34 27.25
C VAL A 714 14.09 -2.69 28.14
N LEU A 715 14.38 -3.11 29.38
CA LEU A 715 13.36 -3.19 30.42
C LEU A 715 13.23 -1.80 31.04
N VAL A 716 12.03 -1.23 30.98
CA VAL A 716 11.63 -0.02 31.71
C VAL A 716 10.76 -0.46 32.87
N VAL A 717 11.13 -0.06 34.09
CA VAL A 717 10.36 -0.30 35.31
C VAL A 717 9.92 1.05 35.85
N GLN A 718 8.62 1.19 36.06
CA GLN A 718 7.97 2.36 36.62
C GLN A 718 7.34 1.97 37.94
N ASP A 719 7.72 2.67 39.00
CA ASP A 719 7.16 2.52 40.34
C ASP A 719 6.97 3.91 40.98
N TYR A 720 6.39 3.99 42.17
CA TYR A 720 6.25 5.24 42.93
C TYR A 720 7.60 5.96 43.18
N ALA A 721 8.72 5.21 43.17
CA ALA A 721 10.08 5.73 43.31
C ALA A 721 10.67 6.31 42.01
N GLY A 722 9.94 6.26 40.89
CA GLY A 722 10.34 6.81 39.59
C GLY A 722 10.47 5.76 38.49
N ILE A 723 11.05 6.18 37.36
CA ILE A 723 11.27 5.33 36.18
C ILE A 723 12.76 5.04 36.05
N LYS A 724 13.12 3.76 35.94
CA LYS A 724 14.47 3.33 35.49
C LYS A 724 14.37 2.37 34.33
N SER A 725 15.42 2.37 33.53
CA SER A 725 15.59 1.41 32.47
C SER A 725 16.92 0.67 32.60
N THR A 726 16.92 -0.60 32.18
CA THR A 726 18.12 -1.43 32.09
C THR A 726 18.03 -2.32 30.87
N LYS A 727 19.18 -2.66 30.29
CA LYS A 727 19.25 -3.51 29.10
C LYS A 727 19.42 -4.97 29.49
N PHE A 728 18.72 -5.86 28.81
CA PHE A 728 18.95 -7.30 28.92
C PHE A 728 18.93 -7.97 27.56
N TYR A 729 19.67 -9.08 27.45
CA TYR A 729 19.68 -9.93 26.28
C TYR A 729 18.75 -11.12 26.51
N LYS A 730 17.85 -11.38 25.57
CA LYS A 730 17.06 -12.61 25.51
C LYS A 730 17.82 -13.62 24.65
N ASN A 731 18.14 -14.77 25.22
CA ASN A 731 18.74 -15.91 24.51
C ASN A 731 17.68 -16.71 23.75
#